data_AF-A0ABD6DMQ4-F1
#
_entry.id   AF-A0ABD6DMQ4-F1
#
_cell.length_a   1.000
_cell.length_b   1.000
_cell.length_c   1.000
_cell.angle_alpha   90.00
_cell.angle_beta   90.00
_cell.angle_gamma   90.00
#
_symmetry.space_group_name_H-M   'P 1'
#
loop_
_entity.id
_entity.type
_entity.pdbx_description
1 polymer ?
#
loop_
_entity_poly.entity_id
_entity_poly.type
_entity_poly.pdbx_seq_one_letter_code
_entity_poly.pdbx_strand_id
1 'polypeptide(L)'
;MTDGDRSTRRRDLLRAVGATAFATSVAGCSALTGGSDEPATDQTQAGTTSAPATNQGTEANDGTTDDDGQPAGVGPTAGIEACPAGNAGGGDVVEIGGTVTEDTTLGSEASEYLVTSSLDVEDGAVLTVEPGTKLRFAQDTSLVVRADSALSAVGNCAEPVVFTGDQATRGFWKGIFFEGSDRVQSELTYAVVEYGGGDSFIFAPARANVVAIDGARLRIDSSSLRESDAYGLAYSGSVTVDSFEQNVLTANGDGAAYVSSRSAHFLSDGSTYTGNDEDRVAMHGADIGADFEGTWDALDVPYTVETGDNIRLDGELTIAPGTTVEFGQGVGLLVSEDGPGSLRAVGMDPETEEVQPITFTGAQRTRGYWKGVGIVGSDQTPSRFEHVVFEYGGGDDYIFAPGKANLAVWDGSRVNVANCTFRESDAYGFAFSGSARVDAFVQNTVTANASGAGLVSSATTHVLSDTGTYTGNDEDFVLVRGATIPGDDEVTWDAIDAPYRVQTGENVQVDGHLTVDPGTTVEFGQGASMTIEENGPGRLTAVGIDPDTEESQPITFTGEQQTRGYWDGIAFRGTDRTENQLRNCVVEYGGGDDWIFAPARANVVVFEGSRVRIDDCTLRESDAYGFAFSGSAKVDSFTTNTVTRNASGAGRVASSTTHPLSDSGTYTGNDEDIVLVRGDTIGSRQTVTWDAIDVPYRVNTDDNVEVNGHLTVDPGTTVEFGQGASMTIEEDGPGALTAVGESGRPITFTGEQRTAGFWDGIAFRGTARRENQLHRCVVEYGGRDDWIFAPGHGNVVVFEGSTLSLQNSTLRNGSGYGLAVSGDSTVSSSGNTFSANGAGAQN
;
A
#
# COMPACT_ATOMS: atom_id res chain seq x y z
N MET A 1 -25.74 13.10 14.14
CA MET A 1 -25.24 11.71 14.14
C MET A 1 -23.74 11.83 14.25
N THR A 2 -23.15 11.26 15.30
CA THR A 2 -21.74 11.47 15.67
C THR A 2 -20.83 10.53 14.88
N ASP A 3 -19.63 10.99 14.53
CA ASP A 3 -18.63 10.27 13.71
C ASP A 3 -18.25 8.88 14.24
N GLY A 4 -18.37 8.65 15.54
CA GLY A 4 -18.19 7.32 16.15
C GLY A 4 -19.09 6.24 15.53
N ASP A 5 -20.36 6.55 15.20
CA ASP A 5 -21.34 5.58 14.68
C ASP A 5 -21.08 5.21 13.20
N ARG A 6 -20.19 5.91 12.48
CA ARG A 6 -19.80 5.57 11.10
C ARG A 6 -18.58 4.65 11.05
N SER A 7 -17.55 4.89 11.89
CA SER A 7 -16.38 4.01 11.99
C SER A 7 -16.76 2.61 12.52
N THR A 8 -17.58 2.55 13.57
CA THR A 8 -18.08 1.28 14.13
C THR A 8 -18.95 0.54 13.11
N ARG A 9 -19.80 1.24 12.34
CA ARG A 9 -20.58 0.60 11.27
C ARG A 9 -19.74 0.13 10.09
N ARG A 10 -18.61 0.79 9.79
CA ARG A 10 -17.66 0.33 8.77
C ARG A 10 -16.92 -0.92 9.24
N ARG A 11 -16.44 -0.95 10.49
CA ARG A 11 -15.87 -2.15 11.12
C ARG A 11 -16.89 -3.29 11.15
N ASP A 12 -18.14 -3.00 11.50
CA ASP A 12 -19.23 -3.99 11.49
C ASP A 12 -19.63 -4.42 10.08
N LEU A 13 -19.61 -3.54 9.07
CA LEU A 13 -19.88 -3.91 7.67
C LEU A 13 -18.75 -4.74 7.09
N LEU A 14 -17.49 -4.39 7.32
CA LEU A 14 -16.33 -5.15 6.84
C LEU A 14 -16.26 -6.52 7.54
N ARG A 15 -16.57 -6.57 8.85
CA ARG A 15 -16.76 -7.84 9.57
C ARG A 15 -17.98 -8.61 9.08
N ALA A 16 -19.11 -7.97 8.75
CA ALA A 16 -20.33 -8.65 8.30
C ALA A 16 -20.26 -9.15 6.85
N VAL A 17 -19.59 -8.43 5.96
CA VAL A 17 -19.31 -8.88 4.58
C VAL A 17 -18.36 -10.08 4.61
N GLY A 18 -17.41 -10.12 5.55
CA GLY A 18 -16.55 -11.29 5.79
C GLY A 18 -17.21 -12.44 6.57
N ALA A 19 -18.16 -12.16 7.48
CA ALA A 19 -18.77 -13.18 8.34
C ALA A 19 -19.87 -14.02 7.65
N THR A 20 -20.26 -13.70 6.42
CA THR A 20 -21.13 -14.58 5.61
C THR A 20 -20.42 -15.79 5.02
N ALA A 21 -19.11 -15.92 5.20
CA ALA A 21 -18.37 -17.16 4.97
C ALA A 21 -17.72 -17.62 6.29
N PHE A 22 -17.88 -18.90 6.63
CA PHE A 22 -17.32 -19.60 7.80
C PHE A 22 -18.05 -19.47 9.15
N ALA A 23 -19.14 -20.22 9.27
CA ALA A 23 -19.46 -20.90 10.53
C ALA A 23 -19.28 -22.42 10.34
N THR A 24 -18.26 -22.96 11.03
CA THR A 24 -17.85 -24.38 11.29
C THR A 24 -16.37 -24.55 10.89
N SER A 25 -15.42 -25.03 11.69
CA SER A 25 -15.42 -25.68 13.00
C SER A 25 -14.01 -25.54 13.61
N VAL A 26 -13.88 -25.13 14.87
CA VAL A 26 -12.62 -25.29 15.64
C VAL A 26 -12.97 -25.84 17.01
N ALA A 27 -12.64 -27.12 17.22
CA ALA A 27 -12.55 -27.73 18.54
C ALA A 27 -11.57 -28.92 18.47
N GLY A 28 -10.42 -28.80 19.13
CA GLY A 28 -9.38 -29.84 19.10
C GLY A 28 -8.18 -29.57 20.01
N CYS A 29 -8.45 -29.37 21.30
CA CYS A 29 -7.58 -29.27 22.47
C CYS A 29 -6.20 -30.01 22.51
N SER A 30 -5.20 -29.26 23.02
CA SER A 30 -4.35 -29.53 24.20
C SER A 30 -3.03 -30.34 24.12
N ALA A 31 -1.94 -29.57 24.28
CA ALA A 31 -0.87 -29.66 25.28
C ALA A 31 0.03 -30.91 25.40
N LEU A 32 1.36 -30.70 25.35
CA LEU A 32 2.34 -31.29 26.26
C LEU A 32 3.63 -30.44 26.33
N THR A 33 4.21 -30.41 27.52
CA THR A 33 5.19 -29.48 28.06
C THR A 33 6.65 -29.94 27.92
N GLY A 34 7.55 -29.00 27.65
CA GLY A 34 8.80 -28.79 28.42
C GLY A 34 10.09 -29.45 27.95
N GLY A 35 11.16 -28.64 27.84
CA GLY A 35 12.52 -29.12 28.14
C GLY A 35 13.70 -28.53 27.34
N SER A 36 14.24 -27.42 27.83
CA SER A 36 15.66 -27.01 27.92
C SER A 36 16.56 -26.76 26.70
N ASP A 37 17.05 -25.52 26.72
CA ASP A 37 18.23 -24.85 26.14
C ASP A 37 19.56 -25.61 25.90
N GLU A 38 20.31 -25.00 24.96
CA GLU A 38 21.78 -24.83 24.81
C GLU A 38 22.58 -25.70 23.81
N PRO A 39 23.67 -25.15 23.18
CA PRO A 39 23.77 -25.08 21.72
C PRO A 39 25.13 -25.52 21.10
N ALA A 40 25.20 -25.38 19.77
CA ALA A 40 26.35 -25.14 18.88
C ALA A 40 27.40 -26.25 18.59
N THR A 41 27.65 -26.47 17.28
CA THR A 41 28.96 -26.61 16.56
C THR A 41 28.64 -27.13 15.14
N ASP A 42 28.82 -26.36 14.07
CA ASP A 42 30.03 -26.05 13.28
C ASP A 42 30.52 -27.17 12.33
N GLN A 43 30.68 -26.78 11.06
CA GLN A 43 31.55 -27.28 9.97
C GLN A 43 31.14 -28.41 8.99
N THR A 44 31.24 -27.99 7.72
CA THR A 44 31.99 -28.59 6.57
C THR A 44 31.27 -29.39 5.47
N GLN A 45 31.17 -28.70 4.32
CA GLN A 45 31.78 -29.00 3.01
C GLN A 45 31.44 -30.29 2.24
N ALA A 46 30.80 -30.04 1.08
CA ALA A 46 31.20 -30.40 -0.30
C ALA A 46 31.35 -31.88 -0.73
N GLY A 47 30.67 -32.22 -1.84
CA GLY A 47 31.05 -33.34 -2.71
C GLY A 47 30.08 -33.60 -3.87
N THR A 48 30.42 -33.03 -5.03
CA THR A 48 29.94 -33.34 -6.40
C THR A 48 29.95 -34.84 -6.77
N THR A 49 29.06 -35.32 -7.66
CA THR A 49 29.34 -35.76 -9.07
C THR A 49 28.25 -36.64 -9.70
N SER A 50 27.78 -36.22 -10.89
CA SER A 50 27.49 -36.94 -12.16
C SER A 50 26.88 -38.35 -12.24
N ALA A 51 25.83 -38.44 -13.10
CA ALA A 51 25.15 -39.59 -13.72
C ALA A 51 26.03 -40.49 -14.65
N PRO A 52 25.51 -41.39 -15.53
CA PRO A 52 24.20 -42.10 -15.64
C PRO A 52 24.36 -43.63 -15.91
N ALA A 53 23.24 -44.39 -15.98
CA ALA A 53 22.86 -45.31 -17.09
C ALA A 53 21.96 -46.53 -16.72
N THR A 54 20.88 -46.66 -17.53
CA THR A 54 20.27 -47.87 -18.14
C THR A 54 19.48 -48.93 -17.34
N ASN A 55 18.15 -48.87 -17.51
CA ASN A 55 17.22 -49.81 -18.17
C ASN A 55 17.11 -51.33 -17.82
N GLN A 56 15.86 -51.70 -17.46
CA GLN A 56 15.02 -52.87 -17.81
C GLN A 56 14.60 -53.84 -16.68
N GLY A 57 13.27 -54.01 -16.53
CA GLY A 57 12.63 -55.34 -16.55
C GLY A 57 11.78 -55.82 -15.35
N THR A 58 10.47 -55.56 -15.43
CA THR A 58 9.30 -56.44 -15.14
C THR A 58 8.98 -57.01 -13.72
N GLU A 59 7.81 -56.56 -13.25
CA GLU A 59 6.63 -57.27 -12.69
C GLU A 59 6.56 -57.87 -11.26
N ALA A 60 5.51 -57.39 -10.57
CA ALA A 60 4.52 -58.08 -9.71
C ALA A 60 4.65 -58.02 -8.16
N ASN A 61 3.92 -57.05 -7.62
CA ASN A 61 2.87 -57.13 -6.56
C ASN A 61 3.23 -57.63 -5.14
N ASP A 62 3.08 -56.75 -4.13
CA ASP A 62 2.23 -56.92 -2.92
C ASP A 62 2.46 -55.79 -1.89
N GLY A 63 1.37 -55.10 -1.48
CA GLY A 63 1.09 -54.85 -0.06
C GLY A 63 1.79 -53.72 0.72
N THR A 64 1.09 -52.58 0.82
CA THR A 64 0.92 -51.71 2.02
C THR A 64 2.13 -50.98 2.64
N THR A 65 2.15 -49.65 2.57
CA THR A 65 1.81 -48.65 3.63
C THR A 65 2.47 -47.30 3.29
N ASP A 66 1.63 -46.27 3.19
CA ASP A 66 2.02 -44.87 2.99
C ASP A 66 2.33 -44.20 4.35
N ASP A 67 3.41 -43.42 4.40
CA ASP A 67 3.56 -42.25 5.28
C ASP A 67 4.70 -41.38 4.71
N ASP A 68 4.34 -40.27 4.06
CA ASP A 68 5.05 -38.98 4.10
C ASP A 68 4.30 -37.93 3.24
N GLY A 69 4.02 -36.79 3.86
CA GLY A 69 3.03 -35.79 3.45
C GLY A 69 3.32 -35.00 2.16
N GLN A 70 2.33 -35.01 1.27
CA GLN A 70 2.18 -34.13 0.11
C GLN A 70 0.74 -33.59 0.16
N PRO A 71 0.49 -32.28 -0.04
CA PRO A 71 -0.87 -31.75 0.00
C PRO A 71 -1.69 -32.38 -1.13
N ALA A 72 -2.91 -32.78 -0.80
CA ALA A 72 -3.81 -33.50 -1.69
C ALA A 72 -4.14 -32.64 -2.92
N GLY A 73 -3.62 -33.04 -4.08
CA GLY A 73 -4.10 -32.58 -5.37
C GLY A 73 -5.53 -33.05 -5.57
N VAL A 74 -6.39 -32.15 -6.01
CA VAL A 74 -7.69 -32.50 -6.58
C VAL A 74 -7.41 -33.43 -7.76
N GLY A 75 -7.85 -34.68 -7.65
CA GLY A 75 -7.54 -35.72 -8.64
C GLY A 75 -8.21 -35.42 -9.98
N PRO A 76 -7.58 -35.75 -11.12
CA PRO A 76 -8.22 -35.63 -12.41
C PRO A 76 -9.43 -36.57 -12.44
N THR A 77 -10.52 -36.07 -13.02
CA THR A 77 -11.63 -36.86 -13.55
C THR A 77 -11.09 -38.10 -14.26
N ALA A 78 -11.82 -39.22 -14.16
CA ALA A 78 -11.43 -40.54 -14.69
C ALA A 78 -10.68 -40.42 -16.03
N GLY A 79 -9.42 -40.88 -16.05
CA GLY A 79 -8.43 -40.57 -17.09
C GLY A 79 -8.99 -40.69 -18.51
N ILE A 80 -8.94 -39.59 -19.25
CA ILE A 80 -9.25 -39.54 -20.67
C ILE A 80 -8.13 -40.27 -21.40
N GLU A 81 -8.33 -41.55 -21.72
CA GLU A 81 -7.34 -42.34 -22.44
C GLU A 81 -7.42 -42.08 -23.95
N ALA A 82 -6.27 -41.85 -24.58
CA ALA A 82 -6.18 -41.76 -26.03
C ALA A 82 -6.65 -43.07 -26.68
N CYS A 83 -7.50 -42.98 -27.71
CA CYS A 83 -7.84 -44.15 -28.50
C CYS A 83 -6.54 -44.76 -29.08
N PRO A 84 -6.31 -46.08 -28.98
CA PRO A 84 -5.12 -46.70 -29.52
C PRO A 84 -5.07 -46.46 -31.03
N ALA A 85 -3.90 -46.10 -31.56
CA ALA A 85 -3.70 -46.08 -33.01
C ALA A 85 -4.01 -47.49 -33.53
N GLY A 86 -5.15 -47.65 -34.20
CA GLY A 86 -5.67 -48.96 -34.60
C GLY A 86 -4.61 -49.80 -35.33
N ASN A 87 -4.61 -51.11 -35.07
CA ASN A 87 -3.68 -52.02 -35.76
C ASN A 87 -4.02 -52.07 -37.25
N ALA A 88 -3.05 -51.74 -38.09
CA ALA A 88 -3.15 -51.83 -39.55
C ALA A 88 -3.52 -53.26 -39.96
N GLY A 89 -4.73 -53.45 -40.45
CA GLY A 89 -5.07 -54.62 -41.26
C GLY A 89 -4.34 -54.49 -42.59
N GLY A 90 -3.51 -55.48 -42.95
CA GLY A 90 -2.68 -55.50 -44.16
C GLY A 90 -3.47 -55.58 -45.47
N GLY A 91 -4.23 -54.52 -45.79
CA GLY A 91 -4.89 -54.30 -47.07
C GLY A 91 -4.00 -53.61 -48.10
N ASP A 92 -4.52 -53.45 -49.31
CA ASP A 92 -3.85 -52.72 -50.39
C ASP A 92 -3.67 -51.24 -50.02
N VAL A 93 -2.44 -50.73 -50.12
CA VAL A 93 -2.11 -49.31 -49.88
C VAL A 93 -2.36 -48.52 -51.17
N VAL A 94 -3.13 -47.44 -51.09
CA VAL A 94 -3.39 -46.55 -52.23
C VAL A 94 -2.54 -45.29 -52.12
N GLU A 95 -1.73 -45.01 -53.15
CA GLU A 95 -0.96 -43.77 -53.22
C GLU A 95 -1.83 -42.60 -53.68
N ILE A 96 -1.81 -41.48 -52.96
CA ILE A 96 -2.57 -40.26 -53.25
C ILE A 96 -1.67 -39.01 -53.14
N GLY A 97 -2.17 -37.89 -53.63
CA GLY A 97 -1.54 -36.57 -53.53
C GLY A 97 -2.11 -35.58 -54.56
N GLY A 98 -1.74 -34.31 -54.45
CA GLY A 98 -2.22 -33.24 -55.32
C GLY A 98 -3.48 -32.55 -54.81
N THR A 99 -4.25 -31.94 -55.72
CA THR A 99 -5.42 -31.13 -55.36
C THR A 99 -6.73 -31.92 -55.41
N VAL A 100 -7.58 -31.71 -54.42
CA VAL A 100 -8.97 -32.18 -54.30
C VAL A 100 -9.88 -30.98 -54.55
N THR A 101 -10.51 -30.92 -55.74
CA THR A 101 -11.41 -29.82 -56.16
C THR A 101 -12.88 -30.22 -56.21
N GLU A 102 -13.20 -31.48 -55.89
CA GLU A 102 -14.57 -32.02 -55.80
C GLU A 102 -14.66 -32.89 -54.54
N ASP A 103 -15.87 -33.00 -53.97
CA ASP A 103 -16.13 -33.81 -52.79
C ASP A 103 -15.58 -35.23 -52.96
N THR A 104 -14.72 -35.65 -52.03
CA THR A 104 -13.97 -36.90 -52.12
C THR A 104 -14.07 -37.66 -50.81
N THR A 105 -14.32 -38.97 -50.89
CA THR A 105 -14.43 -39.85 -49.71
C THR A 105 -13.31 -40.91 -49.72
N LEU A 106 -12.45 -40.90 -48.71
CA LEU A 106 -11.39 -41.88 -48.47
C LEU A 106 -11.87 -42.93 -47.45
N GLY A 107 -11.40 -44.19 -47.60
CA GLY A 107 -11.70 -45.30 -46.68
C GLY A 107 -12.57 -46.41 -47.27
N SER A 108 -13.30 -46.13 -48.35
CA SER A 108 -14.15 -47.13 -49.02
C SER A 108 -13.37 -48.07 -49.95
N GLU A 109 -12.28 -47.56 -50.55
CA GLU A 109 -11.45 -48.29 -51.51
C GLU A 109 -10.23 -48.97 -50.87
N ALA A 110 -9.72 -48.40 -49.77
CA ALA A 110 -8.61 -48.91 -49.00
C ALA A 110 -8.70 -48.46 -47.54
N SER A 111 -8.16 -49.26 -46.63
CA SER A 111 -8.01 -48.88 -45.22
C SER A 111 -6.74 -48.06 -44.96
N GLU A 112 -5.81 -48.01 -45.93
CA GLU A 112 -4.54 -47.30 -45.80
C GLU A 112 -4.16 -46.57 -47.09
N TYR A 113 -3.78 -45.30 -46.95
CA TYR A 113 -3.37 -44.42 -48.03
C TYR A 113 -1.97 -43.86 -47.77
N LEU A 114 -1.12 -43.82 -48.80
CA LEU A 114 0.20 -43.18 -48.75
C LEU A 114 0.14 -41.84 -49.51
N VAL A 115 0.26 -40.72 -48.80
CA VAL A 115 0.31 -39.38 -49.37
C VAL A 115 1.73 -39.10 -49.84
N THR A 116 1.96 -39.22 -51.16
CA THR A 116 3.30 -39.12 -51.78
C THR A 116 3.68 -37.68 -52.16
N SER A 117 2.69 -36.79 -52.23
CA SER A 117 2.82 -35.34 -52.39
C SER A 117 1.68 -34.66 -51.62
N SER A 118 1.89 -33.42 -51.14
CA SER A 118 0.89 -32.72 -50.33
C SER A 118 -0.51 -32.77 -50.93
N LEU A 119 -1.50 -33.02 -50.07
CA LEU A 119 -2.90 -33.06 -50.42
C LEU A 119 -3.52 -31.69 -50.14
N ASP A 120 -4.21 -31.14 -51.11
CA ASP A 120 -4.71 -29.77 -51.07
C ASP A 120 -6.20 -29.73 -51.37
N VAL A 121 -7.04 -29.43 -50.37
CA VAL A 121 -8.49 -29.39 -50.51
C VAL A 121 -8.92 -27.95 -50.79
N GLU A 122 -9.43 -27.73 -51.99
CA GLU A 122 -9.73 -26.40 -52.54
C GLU A 122 -11.07 -26.38 -53.29
N ASP A 123 -11.41 -25.22 -53.87
CA ASP A 123 -12.58 -25.01 -54.74
C ASP A 123 -13.93 -25.39 -54.09
N GLY A 124 -13.99 -25.35 -52.75
CA GLY A 124 -15.19 -25.63 -51.99
C GLY A 124 -15.45 -27.11 -51.71
N ALA A 125 -14.46 -27.97 -52.00
CA ALA A 125 -14.57 -29.41 -51.82
C ALA A 125 -14.59 -29.83 -50.35
N VAL A 126 -15.24 -30.96 -50.08
CA VAL A 126 -15.19 -31.66 -48.79
C VAL A 126 -14.39 -32.95 -48.95
N LEU A 127 -13.29 -33.07 -48.22
CA LEU A 127 -12.57 -34.32 -48.05
C LEU A 127 -13.14 -35.07 -46.84
N THR A 128 -13.87 -36.15 -47.09
CA THR A 128 -14.37 -37.05 -46.05
C THR A 128 -13.42 -38.23 -45.87
N VAL A 129 -13.01 -38.51 -44.64
CA VAL A 129 -12.19 -39.66 -44.28
C VAL A 129 -13.01 -40.57 -43.36
N GLU A 130 -13.38 -41.74 -43.86
CA GLU A 130 -14.24 -42.69 -43.15
C GLU A 130 -13.54 -43.30 -41.91
N PRO A 131 -14.29 -43.75 -40.89
CA PRO A 131 -13.76 -44.44 -39.72
C PRO A 131 -12.78 -45.58 -40.05
N GLY A 132 -11.72 -45.72 -39.26
CA GLY A 132 -10.71 -46.77 -39.41
C GLY A 132 -9.72 -46.55 -40.56
N THR A 133 -9.81 -45.42 -41.27
CA THR A 133 -8.89 -45.08 -42.37
C THR A 133 -7.58 -44.49 -41.84
N LYS A 134 -6.44 -44.94 -42.40
CA LYS A 134 -5.10 -44.44 -42.09
C LYS A 134 -4.46 -43.72 -43.28
N LEU A 135 -4.02 -42.49 -43.08
CA LEU A 135 -3.23 -41.70 -44.04
C LEU A 135 -1.79 -41.58 -43.53
N ARG A 136 -0.84 -42.13 -44.29
CA ARG A 136 0.61 -41.99 -44.05
C ARG A 136 1.18 -40.91 -44.97
N PHE A 137 1.85 -39.92 -44.39
CA PHE A 137 2.43 -38.80 -45.13
C PHE A 137 3.92 -39.05 -45.39
N ALA A 138 4.33 -38.96 -46.65
CA ALA A 138 5.74 -38.95 -47.01
C ALA A 138 6.44 -37.71 -46.41
N GLN A 139 7.77 -37.75 -46.35
CA GLN A 139 8.56 -36.70 -45.70
C GLN A 139 8.21 -35.30 -46.25
N ASP A 140 8.05 -34.33 -45.34
CA ASP A 140 7.76 -32.92 -45.64
C ASP A 140 6.45 -32.66 -46.42
N THR A 141 5.57 -33.65 -46.56
CA THR A 141 4.23 -33.48 -47.15
C THR A 141 3.22 -32.96 -46.11
N SER A 142 2.05 -32.53 -46.58
CA SER A 142 1.02 -31.89 -45.75
C SER A 142 -0.39 -32.20 -46.24
N LEU A 143 -1.38 -31.97 -45.38
CA LEU A 143 -2.78 -31.83 -45.76
C LEU A 143 -3.19 -30.36 -45.58
N VAL A 144 -3.56 -29.67 -46.65
CA VAL A 144 -4.01 -28.27 -46.61
C VAL A 144 -5.49 -28.22 -46.92
N VAL A 145 -6.26 -27.49 -46.12
CA VAL A 145 -7.68 -27.24 -46.31
C VAL A 145 -7.87 -25.74 -46.47
N ARG A 146 -8.14 -25.30 -47.71
CA ARG A 146 -8.24 -23.87 -48.03
C ARG A 146 -9.63 -23.31 -47.77
N ALA A 147 -9.74 -22.00 -48.00
CA ALA A 147 -10.99 -21.26 -47.92
C ALA A 147 -12.15 -21.97 -48.62
N ASP A 148 -13.33 -21.86 -48.01
CA ASP A 148 -14.58 -22.49 -48.44
C ASP A 148 -14.58 -24.04 -48.55
N SER A 149 -13.47 -24.70 -48.22
CA SER A 149 -13.30 -26.16 -48.30
C SER A 149 -13.35 -26.80 -46.90
N ALA A 150 -13.46 -28.12 -46.79
CA ALA A 150 -13.59 -28.78 -45.48
C ALA A 150 -12.91 -30.16 -45.40
N LEU A 151 -12.50 -30.55 -44.20
CA LEU A 151 -12.03 -31.89 -43.86
C LEU A 151 -12.96 -32.52 -42.81
N SER A 152 -13.65 -33.60 -43.17
CA SER A 152 -14.50 -34.35 -42.24
C SER A 152 -13.84 -35.69 -41.91
N ALA A 153 -13.26 -35.80 -40.72
CA ALA A 153 -12.63 -37.01 -40.20
C ALA A 153 -13.30 -37.42 -38.89
N VAL A 154 -14.36 -38.23 -39.00
CA VAL A 154 -15.20 -38.65 -37.88
C VAL A 154 -15.09 -40.16 -37.71
N GLY A 155 -14.24 -40.59 -36.78
CA GLY A 155 -14.04 -41.99 -36.41
C GLY A 155 -14.83 -42.41 -35.18
N ASN A 156 -14.37 -43.47 -34.54
CA ASN A 156 -14.76 -43.85 -33.18
C ASN A 156 -13.56 -44.50 -32.47
N CYS A 157 -13.64 -44.72 -31.16
CA CYS A 157 -12.49 -45.20 -30.41
C CYS A 157 -12.03 -46.64 -30.77
N ALA A 158 -12.87 -47.44 -31.42
CA ALA A 158 -12.48 -48.74 -31.98
C ALA A 158 -11.86 -48.62 -33.38
N GLU A 159 -12.29 -47.64 -34.16
CA GLU A 159 -11.88 -47.38 -35.54
C GLU A 159 -11.58 -45.87 -35.73
N PRO A 160 -10.48 -45.37 -35.13
CA PRO A 160 -10.12 -43.96 -35.25
C PRO A 160 -9.65 -43.64 -36.67
N VAL A 161 -9.78 -42.39 -37.08
CA VAL A 161 -9.11 -41.88 -38.29
C VAL A 161 -7.67 -41.52 -37.92
N VAL A 162 -6.67 -42.04 -38.64
CA VAL A 162 -5.25 -41.85 -38.28
C VAL A 162 -4.52 -41.06 -39.37
N PHE A 163 -3.95 -39.92 -39.01
CA PHE A 163 -3.02 -39.12 -39.83
C PHE A 163 -1.62 -39.24 -39.20
N THR A 164 -0.65 -39.79 -39.93
CA THR A 164 0.67 -40.12 -39.37
C THR A 164 1.78 -39.95 -40.40
N GLY A 165 3.03 -39.80 -39.96
CA GLY A 165 4.18 -39.87 -40.86
C GLY A 165 4.40 -41.28 -41.41
N ASP A 166 5.00 -41.40 -42.60
CA ASP A 166 5.45 -42.70 -43.14
C ASP A 166 6.51 -43.35 -42.24
N GLN A 167 7.21 -42.54 -41.44
CA GLN A 167 8.06 -42.98 -40.34
C GLN A 167 7.59 -42.36 -39.03
N ALA A 168 7.65 -43.15 -37.95
CA ALA A 168 7.38 -42.73 -36.58
C ALA A 168 8.56 -41.89 -36.05
N THR A 169 8.71 -40.68 -36.57
CA THR A 169 9.73 -39.71 -36.18
C THR A 169 9.04 -38.36 -36.05
N ARG A 170 9.17 -37.70 -34.89
CA ARG A 170 8.58 -36.37 -34.68
C ARG A 170 9.03 -35.44 -35.82
N GLY A 171 8.11 -34.67 -36.38
CA GLY A 171 8.41 -33.77 -37.50
C GLY A 171 8.67 -34.45 -38.83
N PHE A 172 8.23 -35.70 -39.05
CA PHE A 172 8.45 -36.38 -40.33
C PHE A 172 7.68 -35.70 -41.48
N TRP A 173 6.48 -35.16 -41.19
CA TRP A 173 5.64 -34.44 -42.14
C TRP A 173 5.20 -33.09 -41.55
N LYS A 174 4.63 -32.21 -42.36
CA LYS A 174 4.32 -30.83 -41.92
C LYS A 174 3.11 -30.75 -40.99
N GLY A 175 2.13 -31.62 -41.18
CA GLY A 175 0.86 -31.59 -40.43
C GLY A 175 -0.36 -31.26 -41.31
N ILE A 176 -1.48 -31.03 -40.63
CA ILE A 176 -2.76 -30.59 -41.21
C ILE A 176 -2.87 -29.07 -41.04
N PHE A 177 -3.19 -28.36 -42.11
CA PHE A 177 -3.27 -26.90 -42.12
C PHE A 177 -4.62 -26.42 -42.65
N PHE A 178 -5.39 -25.75 -41.79
CA PHE A 178 -6.64 -25.07 -42.15
C PHE A 178 -6.36 -23.58 -42.39
N GLU A 179 -6.52 -23.15 -43.63
CA GLU A 179 -6.24 -21.77 -44.08
C GLU A 179 -7.55 -21.14 -44.58
N GLY A 180 -8.24 -20.39 -43.72
CA GLY A 180 -9.50 -19.73 -44.06
C GLY A 180 -10.70 -20.65 -44.33
N SER A 181 -10.58 -21.94 -44.03
CA SER A 181 -11.69 -22.90 -44.09
C SER A 181 -12.73 -22.60 -43.01
N ASP A 182 -13.82 -21.90 -43.35
CA ASP A 182 -14.83 -21.42 -42.39
C ASP A 182 -16.05 -22.37 -42.25
N ARG A 183 -15.94 -23.60 -42.78
CA ARG A 183 -17.05 -24.55 -42.87
C ARG A 183 -17.19 -25.40 -41.61
N VAL A 184 -18.43 -25.50 -41.14
CA VAL A 184 -18.86 -26.40 -40.04
C VAL A 184 -18.56 -27.88 -40.24
N GLN A 185 -18.21 -28.29 -41.46
CA GLN A 185 -17.87 -29.68 -41.78
C GLN A 185 -16.40 -30.02 -41.47
N SER A 186 -15.57 -29.02 -41.16
CA SER A 186 -14.19 -29.20 -40.71
C SER A 186 -14.17 -29.75 -39.29
N GLU A 187 -14.04 -31.07 -39.18
CA GLU A 187 -14.19 -31.83 -37.93
C GLU A 187 -13.14 -32.95 -37.83
N LEU A 188 -12.49 -33.02 -36.66
CA LEU A 188 -11.63 -34.13 -36.24
C LEU A 188 -12.25 -34.75 -34.97
N THR A 189 -13.01 -35.84 -35.12
CA THR A 189 -13.67 -36.51 -34.00
C THR A 189 -13.22 -37.97 -33.93
N TYR A 190 -12.67 -38.40 -32.79
CA TYR A 190 -11.95 -39.67 -32.67
C TYR A 190 -10.84 -39.84 -33.72
N ALA A 191 -10.08 -38.76 -33.96
CA ALA A 191 -8.92 -38.76 -34.84
C ALA A 191 -7.62 -38.90 -34.04
N VAL A 192 -6.59 -39.48 -34.65
CA VAL A 192 -5.21 -39.50 -34.14
C VAL A 192 -4.33 -38.80 -35.16
N VAL A 193 -3.70 -37.68 -34.77
CA VAL A 193 -2.72 -36.96 -35.58
C VAL A 193 -1.37 -37.05 -34.90
N GLU A 194 -0.38 -37.64 -35.59
CA GLU A 194 0.92 -37.91 -34.99
C GLU A 194 2.12 -37.75 -35.93
N TYR A 195 3.31 -37.52 -35.35
CA TYR A 195 4.59 -37.39 -36.06
C TYR A 195 4.68 -36.21 -37.04
N GLY A 196 3.82 -35.20 -36.90
CA GLY A 196 3.80 -33.97 -37.70
C GLY A 196 4.68 -32.86 -37.10
N GLY A 197 4.48 -31.62 -37.56
CA GLY A 197 5.20 -30.45 -37.07
C GLY A 197 6.62 -30.26 -37.64
N GLY A 198 6.97 -30.90 -38.77
CA GLY A 198 8.33 -30.88 -39.31
C GLY A 198 8.81 -29.55 -39.88
N ASP A 199 7.88 -28.70 -40.33
CA ASP A 199 8.18 -27.38 -40.90
C ASP A 199 6.99 -26.43 -40.69
N SER A 200 7.24 -25.12 -40.69
CA SER A 200 6.18 -24.11 -40.51
C SER A 200 5.39 -23.92 -41.81
N PHE A 201 4.06 -23.82 -41.70
CA PHE A 201 3.24 -23.25 -42.77
C PHE A 201 3.43 -21.74 -42.84
N ILE A 202 3.19 -21.15 -44.01
CA ILE A 202 3.29 -19.70 -44.18
C ILE A 202 2.24 -19.04 -43.28
N PHE A 203 2.64 -17.99 -42.54
CA PHE A 203 1.80 -17.27 -41.56
C PHE A 203 1.34 -18.09 -40.35
N ALA A 204 1.69 -19.37 -40.25
CA ALA A 204 1.38 -20.17 -39.07
C ALA A 204 2.12 -19.62 -37.84
N PRO A 205 1.44 -19.58 -36.68
CA PRO A 205 2.05 -19.07 -35.46
C PRO A 205 3.14 -19.99 -34.91
N ALA A 206 3.03 -21.31 -35.15
CA ALA A 206 4.02 -22.31 -34.76
C ALA A 206 3.96 -23.54 -35.67
N ARG A 207 4.97 -24.42 -35.55
CA ARG A 207 4.91 -25.78 -36.12
C ARG A 207 4.00 -26.65 -35.24
N ALA A 208 3.09 -27.42 -35.83
CA ALA A 208 2.23 -28.33 -35.07
C ALA A 208 1.69 -29.48 -35.92
N ASN A 209 1.11 -30.50 -35.26
CA ASN A 209 0.34 -31.55 -35.94
C ASN A 209 -0.88 -30.98 -36.68
N VAL A 210 -1.61 -30.06 -36.03
CA VAL A 210 -2.77 -29.37 -36.59
C VAL A 210 -2.58 -27.87 -36.44
N VAL A 211 -2.74 -27.12 -37.53
CA VAL A 211 -2.59 -25.66 -37.58
C VAL A 211 -3.84 -25.03 -38.18
N ALA A 212 -4.38 -23.97 -37.58
CA ALA A 212 -5.54 -23.23 -38.12
C ALA A 212 -5.34 -21.70 -38.07
N ILE A 213 -5.56 -21.01 -39.20
CA ILE A 213 -5.41 -19.55 -39.31
C ILE A 213 -6.50 -18.90 -40.20
N ASP A 214 -6.46 -17.58 -40.34
CA ASP A 214 -7.21 -16.78 -41.32
C ASP A 214 -8.73 -16.99 -41.32
N GLY A 215 -9.34 -17.10 -40.14
CA GLY A 215 -10.79 -17.29 -40.00
C GLY A 215 -11.23 -18.75 -40.09
N ALA A 216 -10.30 -19.71 -40.07
CA ALA A 216 -10.63 -21.12 -40.06
C ALA A 216 -11.58 -21.49 -38.90
N ARG A 217 -12.52 -22.38 -39.19
CA ARG A 217 -13.50 -22.95 -38.28
C ARG A 217 -13.24 -24.44 -38.13
N LEU A 218 -13.17 -24.93 -36.88
CA LEU A 218 -12.88 -26.33 -36.59
C LEU A 218 -13.68 -26.86 -35.41
N ARG A 219 -13.92 -28.17 -35.43
CA ARG A 219 -14.37 -28.98 -34.29
C ARG A 219 -13.34 -30.07 -34.05
N ILE A 220 -12.82 -30.21 -32.83
CA ILE A 220 -11.89 -31.29 -32.48
C ILE A 220 -12.37 -31.92 -31.19
N ASP A 221 -12.89 -33.15 -31.25
CA ASP A 221 -13.39 -33.83 -30.05
C ASP A 221 -12.85 -35.25 -29.95
N SER A 222 -12.65 -35.73 -28.72
CA SER A 222 -12.26 -37.12 -28.43
C SER A 222 -11.03 -37.58 -29.23
N SER A 223 -10.13 -36.65 -29.57
CA SER A 223 -9.03 -36.87 -30.51
C SER A 223 -7.67 -36.78 -29.83
N SER A 224 -6.65 -37.41 -30.42
CA SER A 224 -5.28 -37.39 -29.91
C SER A 224 -4.34 -36.64 -30.87
N LEU A 225 -3.67 -35.61 -30.37
CA LEU A 225 -2.64 -34.86 -31.10
C LEU A 225 -1.31 -35.06 -30.37
N ARG A 226 -0.45 -35.92 -30.93
CA ARG A 226 0.74 -36.40 -30.20
C ARG A 226 1.98 -36.52 -31.05
N GLU A 227 3.14 -36.66 -30.42
CA GLU A 227 4.40 -36.92 -31.12
C GLU A 227 4.72 -35.87 -32.20
N SER A 228 4.30 -34.63 -32.02
CA SER A 228 4.73 -33.51 -32.86
C SER A 228 6.15 -33.09 -32.51
N ASP A 229 6.92 -32.61 -33.49
CA ASP A 229 8.23 -31.99 -33.23
C ASP A 229 8.11 -30.75 -32.33
N ALA A 230 7.00 -30.01 -32.45
CA ALA A 230 6.73 -28.80 -31.66
C ALA A 230 5.42 -28.96 -30.88
N TYR A 231 4.29 -28.44 -31.38
CA TYR A 231 3.01 -28.49 -30.67
C TYR A 231 2.03 -29.52 -31.23
N GLY A 232 1.09 -30.01 -30.44
CA GLY A 232 -0.04 -30.80 -30.94
C GLY A 232 -1.02 -29.95 -31.76
N LEU A 233 -1.28 -28.72 -31.33
CA LEU A 233 -2.22 -27.79 -31.95
C LEU A 233 -1.61 -26.38 -32.02
N ALA A 234 -1.86 -25.65 -33.11
CA ALA A 234 -1.56 -24.23 -33.14
C ALA A 234 -2.62 -23.43 -33.91
N TYR A 235 -3.06 -22.28 -33.37
CA TYR A 235 -3.99 -21.41 -34.10
C TYR A 235 -3.86 -19.92 -33.76
N SER A 236 -4.25 -19.06 -34.70
CA SER A 236 -4.19 -17.59 -34.58
C SER A 236 -5.47 -16.98 -33.98
N GLY A 237 -5.46 -15.67 -33.70
CA GLY A 237 -6.55 -14.95 -33.03
C GLY A 237 -7.90 -14.84 -33.77
N SER A 238 -7.95 -15.20 -35.06
CA SER A 238 -9.15 -15.08 -35.90
C SER A 238 -9.97 -16.37 -36.04
N VAL A 239 -9.51 -17.48 -35.47
CA VAL A 239 -10.18 -18.78 -35.66
C VAL A 239 -11.49 -18.89 -34.86
N THR A 240 -12.36 -19.79 -35.29
CA THR A 240 -13.54 -20.22 -34.54
C THR A 240 -13.41 -21.70 -34.21
N VAL A 241 -13.53 -22.08 -32.93
CA VAL A 241 -13.57 -23.50 -32.54
C VAL A 241 -14.97 -23.79 -32.02
N ASP A 242 -15.71 -24.66 -32.71
CA ASP A 242 -17.09 -24.98 -32.36
C ASP A 242 -17.18 -25.87 -31.11
N SER A 243 -16.18 -26.71 -30.90
CA SER A 243 -16.05 -27.63 -29.76
C SER A 243 -14.60 -28.14 -29.69
N PHE A 244 -14.09 -28.26 -28.47
CA PHE A 244 -12.76 -28.79 -28.17
C PHE A 244 -12.79 -29.69 -26.94
N GLU A 245 -13.48 -30.81 -27.01
CA GLU A 245 -13.77 -31.63 -25.82
C GLU A 245 -13.08 -32.99 -25.82
N GLN A 246 -12.64 -33.46 -24.65
CA GLN A 246 -12.11 -34.81 -24.46
C GLN A 246 -10.89 -35.16 -25.32
N ASN A 247 -10.06 -34.16 -25.63
CA ASN A 247 -8.85 -34.36 -26.42
C ASN A 247 -7.65 -34.73 -25.57
N VAL A 248 -6.66 -35.39 -26.18
CA VAL A 248 -5.40 -35.79 -25.55
C VAL A 248 -4.23 -35.21 -26.34
N LEU A 249 -3.61 -34.16 -25.81
CA LEU A 249 -2.48 -33.47 -26.41
C LEU A 249 -1.21 -33.80 -25.63
N THR A 250 -0.44 -34.78 -26.09
CA THR A 250 0.64 -35.40 -25.29
C THR A 250 1.87 -35.77 -26.13
N ALA A 251 3.02 -35.95 -25.50
CA ALA A 251 4.29 -36.33 -26.14
C ALA A 251 4.72 -35.40 -27.30
N ASN A 252 4.38 -34.11 -27.24
CA ASN A 252 4.83 -33.09 -28.19
C ASN A 252 6.07 -32.35 -27.64
N GLY A 253 6.93 -31.82 -28.52
CA GLY A 253 8.25 -31.27 -28.18
C GLY A 253 8.27 -29.91 -27.47
N ASP A 254 7.42 -28.96 -27.88
CA ASP A 254 7.45 -27.57 -27.36
C ASP A 254 6.25 -27.26 -26.43
N GLY A 255 5.26 -28.14 -26.38
CA GLY A 255 4.05 -27.97 -25.56
C GLY A 255 2.83 -28.66 -26.16
N ALA A 256 1.72 -28.64 -25.43
CA ALA A 256 0.47 -29.20 -25.92
C ALA A 256 -0.08 -28.37 -27.10
N ALA A 257 -0.16 -27.05 -26.92
CA ALA A 257 -0.70 -26.14 -27.92
C ALA A 257 0.01 -24.77 -27.93
N TYR A 258 -0.06 -24.09 -29.08
CA TYR A 258 0.40 -22.70 -29.27
C TYR A 258 -0.74 -21.83 -29.79
N VAL A 259 -1.26 -20.92 -28.97
CA VAL A 259 -2.48 -20.16 -29.26
C VAL A 259 -2.29 -18.67 -29.03
N SER A 260 -3.21 -17.83 -29.51
CA SER A 260 -3.25 -16.43 -29.10
C SER A 260 -3.98 -16.26 -27.77
N SER A 261 -3.62 -15.26 -26.96
CA SER A 261 -4.35 -14.92 -25.73
C SER A 261 -5.86 -14.69 -25.96
N ARG A 262 -6.26 -14.16 -27.12
CA ARG A 262 -7.68 -13.98 -27.49
C ARG A 262 -8.41 -15.30 -27.74
N SER A 263 -7.72 -16.34 -28.18
CA SER A 263 -8.34 -17.62 -28.60
C SER A 263 -8.08 -18.77 -27.63
N ALA A 264 -7.40 -18.52 -26.51
CA ALA A 264 -7.17 -19.52 -25.46
C ALA A 264 -8.47 -20.02 -24.81
N HIS A 265 -9.56 -19.22 -24.88
CA HIS A 265 -10.88 -19.59 -24.38
C HIS A 265 -11.57 -20.75 -25.11
N PHE A 266 -11.02 -21.21 -26.23
CA PHE A 266 -11.53 -22.38 -26.93
C PHE A 266 -11.02 -23.71 -26.36
N LEU A 267 -9.97 -23.67 -25.52
CA LEU A 267 -9.42 -24.87 -24.88
C LEU A 267 -10.29 -25.22 -23.66
N SER A 268 -10.66 -26.49 -23.54
CA SER A 268 -11.54 -27.00 -22.47
C SER A 268 -10.75 -27.71 -21.37
N ASP A 269 -11.23 -27.62 -20.13
CA ASP A 269 -10.80 -28.44 -18.96
C ASP A 269 -11.24 -29.92 -19.07
N GLY A 270 -12.14 -30.22 -19.99
CA GLY A 270 -12.53 -31.57 -20.38
C GLY A 270 -11.51 -32.28 -21.27
N SER A 271 -10.35 -31.68 -21.55
CA SER A 271 -9.23 -32.25 -22.32
C SER A 271 -7.97 -32.35 -21.46
N THR A 272 -6.98 -33.14 -21.89
CA THR A 272 -5.68 -33.27 -21.22
C THR A 272 -4.53 -32.77 -22.09
N TYR A 273 -3.60 -32.06 -21.47
CA TYR A 273 -2.48 -31.36 -22.09
C TYR A 273 -1.14 -31.78 -21.46
N THR A 274 -1.13 -32.85 -20.67
CA THR A 274 0.05 -33.36 -19.95
C THR A 274 0.81 -34.45 -20.71
N GLY A 275 2.04 -34.74 -20.28
CA GLY A 275 2.92 -35.74 -20.87
C GLY A 275 3.67 -35.25 -22.12
N ASN A 276 3.76 -33.95 -22.33
CA ASN A 276 4.61 -33.33 -23.34
C ASN A 276 6.04 -33.15 -22.80
N ASP A 277 7.00 -32.85 -23.66
CA ASP A 277 8.38 -32.55 -23.22
C ASP A 277 8.39 -31.26 -22.36
N GLU A 278 7.48 -30.33 -22.66
CA GLU A 278 7.09 -29.20 -21.82
C GLU A 278 5.57 -29.24 -21.57
N ASP A 279 5.14 -29.49 -20.33
CA ASP A 279 3.72 -29.50 -19.97
C ASP A 279 3.18 -28.08 -19.82
N ARG A 280 2.76 -27.50 -20.95
CA ARG A 280 2.20 -26.14 -21.04
C ARG A 280 1.32 -25.94 -22.28
N VAL A 281 0.49 -24.91 -22.22
CA VAL A 281 -0.10 -24.25 -23.39
C VAL A 281 0.59 -22.92 -23.59
N ALA A 282 1.37 -22.80 -24.66
CA ALA A 282 2.06 -21.57 -25.01
C ALA A 282 1.08 -20.56 -25.62
N MET A 283 1.19 -19.30 -25.19
CA MET A 283 0.36 -18.21 -25.69
C MET A 283 1.23 -17.08 -26.22
N HIS A 284 0.92 -16.57 -27.41
CA HIS A 284 1.47 -15.29 -27.83
C HIS A 284 0.52 -14.15 -27.48
N GLY A 285 1.08 -13.01 -27.09
CA GLY A 285 0.32 -11.80 -26.80
C GLY A 285 -0.48 -11.34 -28.02
N ALA A 286 -1.79 -11.16 -27.84
CA ALA A 286 -2.71 -10.53 -28.77
C ALA A 286 -3.73 -9.70 -27.98
N ASP A 287 -4.20 -8.61 -28.57
CA ASP A 287 -5.21 -7.76 -27.96
C ASP A 287 -6.53 -8.53 -27.81
N ILE A 288 -7.03 -8.59 -26.58
CA ILE A 288 -8.36 -9.09 -26.26
C ILE A 288 -9.32 -7.91 -26.36
N GLY A 289 -9.73 -7.60 -27.60
CA GLY A 289 -10.56 -6.44 -27.94
C GLY A 289 -11.92 -6.36 -27.21
N ALA A 290 -12.51 -5.16 -27.23
CA ALA A 290 -13.72 -4.79 -26.45
C ALA A 290 -15.01 -5.58 -26.76
N ASP A 291 -15.02 -6.38 -27.83
CA ASP A 291 -16.12 -7.26 -28.21
C ASP A 291 -16.02 -8.66 -27.59
N PHE A 292 -14.92 -8.94 -26.88
CA PHE A 292 -14.63 -10.24 -26.31
C PHE A 292 -15.36 -10.46 -24.98
N GLU A 293 -15.94 -11.65 -24.82
CA GLU A 293 -16.40 -12.22 -23.56
C GLU A 293 -16.00 -13.71 -23.57
N GLY A 294 -15.22 -14.16 -22.61
CA GLY A 294 -14.78 -15.56 -22.57
C GLY A 294 -14.08 -15.95 -21.28
N THR A 295 -13.89 -17.27 -21.11
CA THR A 295 -13.23 -17.88 -19.96
C THR A 295 -11.95 -18.59 -20.40
N TRP A 296 -10.86 -18.42 -19.66
CA TRP A 296 -9.74 -19.37 -19.72
C TRP A 296 -9.98 -20.46 -18.68
N ASP A 297 -10.21 -21.68 -19.16
CA ASP A 297 -10.55 -22.83 -18.34
C ASP A 297 -9.34 -23.33 -17.52
N ALA A 298 -9.60 -24.17 -16.51
CA ALA A 298 -8.57 -24.71 -15.65
C ALA A 298 -7.94 -25.95 -16.27
N LEU A 299 -6.96 -25.74 -17.16
CA LEU A 299 -6.25 -26.84 -17.82
C LEU A 299 -5.36 -27.61 -16.82
N ASP A 300 -5.02 -28.86 -17.14
CA ASP A 300 -4.11 -29.69 -16.35
C ASP A 300 -2.61 -29.31 -16.49
N VAL A 301 -2.34 -28.21 -17.22
CA VAL A 301 -1.03 -27.57 -17.41
C VAL A 301 -1.17 -26.04 -17.38
N PRO A 302 -0.11 -25.26 -17.09
CA PRO A 302 -0.18 -23.81 -17.14
C PRO A 302 -0.40 -23.25 -18.56
N TYR A 303 -1.04 -22.08 -18.61
CA TYR A 303 -0.93 -21.18 -19.76
C TYR A 303 0.37 -20.38 -19.63
N THR A 304 1.28 -20.46 -20.60
CA THR A 304 2.55 -19.74 -20.60
C THR A 304 2.56 -18.67 -21.68
N VAL A 305 2.50 -17.40 -21.28
CA VAL A 305 2.60 -16.24 -22.17
C VAL A 305 4.05 -16.04 -22.60
N GLU A 306 4.32 -16.14 -23.89
CA GLU A 306 5.64 -15.94 -24.49
C GLU A 306 6.12 -14.49 -24.34
N THR A 307 7.44 -14.29 -24.38
CA THR A 307 8.05 -12.96 -24.34
C THR A 307 7.58 -12.07 -25.50
N GLY A 308 7.35 -10.79 -25.25
CA GLY A 308 6.94 -9.84 -26.28
C GLY A 308 6.18 -8.66 -25.70
N ASP A 309 5.13 -8.25 -26.40
CA ASP A 309 4.24 -7.19 -25.95
C ASP A 309 3.31 -7.67 -24.84
N ASN A 310 2.83 -6.72 -24.03
CA ASN A 310 1.83 -6.99 -23.02
C ASN A 310 0.53 -7.53 -23.64
N ILE A 311 -0.18 -8.38 -22.91
CA ILE A 311 -1.58 -8.68 -23.24
C ILE A 311 -2.40 -7.45 -22.90
N ARG A 312 -3.06 -6.84 -23.89
CA ARG A 312 -4.06 -5.78 -23.68
C ARG A 312 -5.44 -6.40 -23.60
N LEU A 313 -6.16 -6.12 -22.51
CA LEU A 313 -7.53 -6.57 -22.27
C LEU A 313 -8.48 -5.38 -22.31
N ASP A 314 -9.26 -5.29 -23.38
CA ASP A 314 -10.29 -4.27 -23.59
C ASP A 314 -11.73 -4.84 -23.46
N GLY A 315 -11.88 -6.18 -23.48
CA GLY A 315 -13.15 -6.91 -23.26
C GLY A 315 -13.27 -7.58 -21.88
N GLU A 316 -14.20 -8.52 -21.72
CA GLU A 316 -14.42 -9.24 -20.46
C GLU A 316 -13.74 -10.62 -20.47
N LEU A 317 -12.79 -10.82 -19.54
CA LEU A 317 -12.09 -12.09 -19.39
C LEU A 317 -12.36 -12.67 -18.00
N THR A 318 -12.87 -13.91 -17.97
CA THR A 318 -12.94 -14.73 -16.75
C THR A 318 -11.77 -15.71 -16.72
N ILE A 319 -11.15 -15.87 -15.56
CA ILE A 319 -10.17 -16.93 -15.31
C ILE A 319 -10.83 -17.95 -14.38
N ALA A 320 -10.86 -19.22 -14.81
CA ALA A 320 -11.46 -20.30 -14.02
C ALA A 320 -10.66 -20.56 -12.72
N PRO A 321 -11.31 -21.03 -11.65
CA PRO A 321 -10.63 -21.46 -10.43
C PRO A 321 -9.56 -22.52 -10.70
N GLY A 322 -8.41 -22.45 -10.03
CA GLY A 322 -7.29 -23.38 -10.21
C GLY A 322 -6.39 -23.10 -11.42
N THR A 323 -6.74 -22.17 -12.31
CA THR A 323 -5.92 -21.82 -13.47
C THR A 323 -4.58 -21.19 -13.05
N THR A 324 -3.49 -21.62 -13.72
CA THR A 324 -2.15 -21.01 -13.60
C THR A 324 -1.77 -20.31 -14.91
N VAL A 325 -1.36 -19.05 -14.81
CA VAL A 325 -0.87 -18.24 -15.93
C VAL A 325 0.56 -17.79 -15.63
N GLU A 326 1.49 -18.21 -16.47
CA GLU A 326 2.92 -17.90 -16.39
C GLU A 326 3.29 -16.85 -17.43
N PHE A 327 3.95 -15.77 -17.03
CA PHE A 327 4.35 -14.69 -17.94
C PHE A 327 5.83 -14.74 -18.30
N GLY A 328 6.12 -14.63 -19.58
CA GLY A 328 7.45 -14.44 -20.13
C GLY A 328 8.10 -13.13 -19.65
N GLN A 329 9.41 -13.04 -19.81
CA GLN A 329 10.20 -11.93 -19.33
C GLN A 329 9.68 -10.57 -19.83
N GLY A 330 9.38 -9.65 -18.90
CA GLY A 330 8.97 -8.28 -19.20
C GLY A 330 7.55 -8.14 -19.78
N VAL A 331 6.79 -9.22 -19.89
CA VAL A 331 5.40 -9.20 -20.34
C VAL A 331 4.49 -8.84 -19.17
N GLY A 332 3.37 -8.18 -19.45
CA GLY A 332 2.35 -7.83 -18.48
C GLY A 332 0.95 -8.10 -19.00
N LEU A 333 -0.03 -8.05 -18.10
CA LEU A 333 -1.46 -8.05 -18.42
C LEU A 333 -2.03 -6.66 -18.11
N LEU A 334 -2.39 -5.93 -19.15
CA LEU A 334 -2.92 -4.56 -19.05
C LEU A 334 -4.41 -4.55 -19.36
N VAL A 335 -5.24 -4.29 -18.35
CA VAL A 335 -6.68 -4.03 -18.48
C VAL A 335 -6.87 -2.54 -18.76
N SER A 336 -7.49 -2.18 -19.89
CA SER A 336 -7.28 -0.88 -20.54
C SER A 336 -8.55 -0.06 -20.85
N GLU A 337 -8.30 1.22 -21.19
CA GLU A 337 -9.13 2.44 -21.10
C GLU A 337 -10.20 2.65 -22.21
N ASP A 338 -10.23 1.84 -23.27
CA ASP A 338 -11.06 2.11 -24.46
C ASP A 338 -12.39 1.32 -24.54
N GLY A 339 -12.69 0.50 -23.53
CA GLY A 339 -13.84 -0.41 -23.49
C GLY A 339 -14.27 -0.83 -22.09
N PRO A 340 -15.23 -1.78 -21.94
CA PRO A 340 -15.67 -2.31 -20.65
C PRO A 340 -14.64 -3.27 -20.01
N GLY A 341 -13.36 -3.16 -20.38
CA GLY A 341 -12.32 -4.14 -20.11
C GLY A 341 -12.30 -4.57 -18.65
N SER A 342 -12.56 -5.84 -18.36
CA SER A 342 -12.62 -6.32 -16.98
C SER A 342 -12.05 -7.72 -16.84
N LEU A 343 -11.31 -7.93 -15.75
CA LEU A 343 -10.73 -9.22 -15.41
C LEU A 343 -11.44 -9.78 -14.18
N ARG A 344 -12.05 -10.96 -14.33
CA ARG A 344 -12.70 -11.68 -13.23
C ARG A 344 -11.92 -12.95 -12.91
N ALA A 345 -11.14 -12.92 -11.83
CA ALA A 345 -10.41 -14.05 -11.31
C ALA A 345 -10.90 -14.36 -9.89
N VAL A 346 -11.75 -15.38 -9.77
CA VAL A 346 -12.32 -15.84 -8.49
C VAL A 346 -11.93 -17.30 -8.31
N GLY A 347 -10.93 -17.57 -7.47
CA GLY A 347 -10.39 -18.90 -7.18
C GLY A 347 -11.27 -19.74 -6.26
N MET A 348 -12.58 -19.63 -6.41
CA MET A 348 -13.58 -20.45 -5.70
C MET A 348 -14.39 -21.19 -6.75
N ASP A 349 -14.38 -22.51 -6.66
CA ASP A 349 -15.19 -23.37 -7.54
C ASP A 349 -16.69 -23.05 -7.31
N PRO A 350 -17.43 -22.61 -8.35
CA PRO A 350 -18.83 -22.24 -8.22
C PRO A 350 -19.77 -23.41 -7.94
N GLU A 351 -19.34 -24.66 -8.21
CA GLU A 351 -20.13 -25.86 -8.00
C GLU A 351 -19.83 -26.50 -6.63
N THR A 352 -18.56 -26.58 -6.25
CA THR A 352 -18.13 -27.27 -5.02
C THR A 352 -17.93 -26.34 -3.83
N GLU A 353 -17.84 -25.02 -4.06
CA GLU A 353 -17.45 -24.02 -3.06
C GLU A 353 -16.05 -24.24 -2.47
N GLU A 354 -15.22 -25.10 -3.08
CA GLU A 354 -13.83 -25.31 -2.67
C GLU A 354 -12.92 -24.19 -3.21
N VAL A 355 -11.97 -23.77 -2.38
CA VAL A 355 -10.96 -22.78 -2.79
C VAL A 355 -9.91 -23.46 -3.67
N GLN A 356 -9.84 -23.03 -4.93
CA GLN A 356 -8.85 -23.43 -5.92
C GLN A 356 -8.14 -22.16 -6.41
N PRO A 357 -7.02 -21.77 -5.78
CA PRO A 357 -6.40 -20.49 -6.06
C PRO A 357 -5.98 -20.33 -7.52
N ILE A 358 -6.29 -19.17 -8.09
CA ILE A 358 -5.76 -18.77 -9.40
C ILE A 358 -4.36 -18.22 -9.19
N THR A 359 -3.40 -18.58 -10.04
CA THR A 359 -2.00 -18.12 -9.91
C THR A 359 -1.56 -17.32 -11.14
N PHE A 360 -1.16 -16.07 -10.93
CA PHE A 360 -0.43 -15.26 -11.91
C PHE A 360 1.04 -15.18 -11.48
N THR A 361 1.93 -15.75 -12.28
CA THR A 361 3.35 -15.93 -11.92
C THR A 361 4.30 -15.66 -13.08
N GLY A 362 5.58 -15.47 -12.82
CA GLY A 362 6.61 -15.42 -13.86
C GLY A 362 6.97 -16.83 -14.33
N ALA A 363 7.19 -17.02 -15.63
CA ALA A 363 7.68 -18.29 -16.18
C ALA A 363 9.06 -18.70 -15.62
N GLN A 364 9.76 -17.76 -14.97
CA GLN A 364 10.86 -18.06 -14.06
C GLN A 364 10.58 -17.43 -12.70
N ARG A 365 10.98 -18.15 -11.64
CA ARG A 365 10.84 -17.74 -10.24
C ARG A 365 11.93 -16.74 -9.84
N THR A 366 11.94 -15.59 -10.52
CA THR A 366 12.82 -14.45 -10.25
C THR A 366 11.93 -13.24 -9.99
N ARG A 367 12.16 -12.51 -8.90
CA ARG A 367 11.40 -11.27 -8.61
C ARG A 367 11.46 -10.33 -9.82
N GLY A 368 10.32 -9.77 -10.22
CA GLY A 368 10.24 -8.87 -11.38
C GLY A 368 10.50 -9.53 -12.73
N TYR A 369 10.33 -10.84 -12.86
CA TYR A 369 10.47 -11.51 -14.15
C TYR A 369 9.47 -10.97 -15.17
N TRP A 370 8.24 -10.67 -14.71
CA TRP A 370 7.16 -10.08 -15.51
C TRP A 370 6.68 -8.77 -14.89
N LYS A 371 5.88 -7.99 -15.63
CA LYS A 371 5.48 -6.63 -15.20
C LYS A 371 4.45 -6.60 -14.08
N GLY A 372 3.65 -7.65 -13.91
CA GLY A 372 2.46 -7.61 -13.07
C GLY A 372 1.18 -7.35 -13.87
N VAL A 373 0.05 -7.27 -13.18
CA VAL A 373 -1.25 -6.86 -13.76
C VAL A 373 -1.42 -5.35 -13.58
N GLY A 374 -1.67 -4.63 -14.67
CA GLY A 374 -1.99 -3.21 -14.67
C GLY A 374 -3.45 -2.97 -15.01
N ILE A 375 -4.13 -2.06 -14.29
CA ILE A 375 -5.53 -1.69 -14.55
C ILE A 375 -5.63 -0.17 -14.64
N VAL A 376 -6.00 0.33 -15.82
CA VAL A 376 -6.06 1.77 -16.12
C VAL A 376 -7.38 2.11 -16.82
N GLY A 377 -8.07 3.14 -16.35
CA GLY A 377 -9.30 3.69 -16.95
C GLY A 377 -10.47 2.71 -17.11
N SER A 378 -10.51 1.65 -16.29
CA SER A 378 -11.58 0.63 -16.32
C SER A 378 -12.49 0.74 -15.09
N ASP A 379 -13.63 1.43 -15.24
CA ASP A 379 -14.61 1.64 -14.14
C ASP A 379 -15.99 1.02 -14.37
N GLN A 380 -16.35 0.68 -15.60
CA GLN A 380 -17.70 0.23 -15.97
C GLN A 380 -18.06 -1.09 -15.30
N THR A 381 -17.19 -2.07 -15.45
CA THR A 381 -17.27 -3.38 -14.80
C THR A 381 -16.01 -3.55 -13.94
N PRO A 382 -16.11 -3.54 -12.60
CA PRO A 382 -14.94 -3.67 -11.74
C PRO A 382 -14.22 -4.98 -11.97
N SER A 383 -12.89 -4.93 -12.13
CA SER A 383 -12.09 -6.16 -12.09
C SER A 383 -12.15 -6.75 -10.67
N ARG A 384 -12.29 -8.07 -10.58
CA ARG A 384 -12.51 -8.80 -9.31
C ARG A 384 -11.45 -9.87 -9.14
N PHE A 385 -10.75 -9.82 -8.01
CA PHE A 385 -9.73 -10.77 -7.61
C PHE A 385 -10.08 -11.35 -6.25
N GLU A 386 -10.38 -12.65 -6.21
CA GLU A 386 -10.64 -13.39 -4.99
C GLU A 386 -9.89 -14.71 -4.99
N HIS A 387 -9.19 -15.06 -3.89
CA HIS A 387 -8.36 -16.27 -3.82
C HIS A 387 -7.33 -16.36 -4.95
N VAL A 388 -6.67 -15.23 -5.26
CA VAL A 388 -5.65 -15.14 -6.31
C VAL A 388 -4.26 -15.01 -5.68
N VAL A 389 -3.28 -15.74 -6.23
CA VAL A 389 -1.86 -15.61 -5.90
C VAL A 389 -1.18 -14.84 -7.04
N PHE A 390 -0.61 -13.68 -6.72
CA PHE A 390 0.28 -12.95 -7.61
C PHE A 390 1.72 -13.09 -7.11
N GLU A 391 2.62 -13.53 -7.99
CA GLU A 391 4.02 -13.72 -7.62
C GLU A 391 5.02 -13.46 -8.75
N TYR A 392 6.26 -13.11 -8.36
CA TYR A 392 7.39 -12.86 -9.28
C TYR A 392 7.18 -11.71 -10.30
N GLY A 393 6.22 -10.83 -10.05
CA GLY A 393 5.89 -9.67 -10.89
C GLY A 393 6.56 -8.38 -10.44
N GLY A 394 6.07 -7.24 -10.94
CA GLY A 394 6.60 -5.90 -10.61
C GLY A 394 7.95 -5.56 -11.26
N GLY A 395 8.32 -6.18 -12.38
CA GLY A 395 9.61 -5.93 -13.03
C GLY A 395 9.77 -4.50 -13.62
N ASP A 396 8.66 -3.87 -14.00
CA ASP A 396 8.64 -2.55 -14.64
C ASP A 396 7.33 -1.81 -14.35
N ASP A 397 7.34 -0.49 -14.53
CA ASP A 397 6.14 0.35 -14.41
C ASP A 397 5.28 0.28 -15.68
N TYR A 398 3.97 0.50 -15.53
CA TYR A 398 3.14 0.90 -16.67
C TYR A 398 3.19 2.42 -16.83
N ILE A 399 3.20 2.91 -18.08
CA ILE A 399 3.28 4.36 -18.42
C ILE A 399 2.21 5.18 -17.68
N PHE A 400 1.05 4.57 -17.43
CA PHE A 400 -0.09 5.14 -16.71
C PHE A 400 -0.41 4.36 -15.43
N ALA A 401 0.52 3.60 -14.86
CA ALA A 401 0.37 3.05 -13.51
C ALA A 401 1.75 2.95 -12.83
N PRO A 402 2.43 4.07 -12.53
CA PRO A 402 3.72 4.06 -11.84
C PRO A 402 3.61 3.47 -10.44
N GLY A 403 4.52 2.57 -10.14
CA GLY A 403 4.50 1.71 -8.97
C GLY A 403 4.66 0.27 -9.39
N LYS A 404 5.91 -0.16 -9.63
CA LYS A 404 6.30 -1.55 -9.83
C LYS A 404 5.63 -2.45 -8.79
N ALA A 405 4.68 -3.25 -9.24
CA ALA A 405 3.95 -4.14 -8.35
C ALA A 405 3.41 -5.36 -9.06
N ASN A 406 3.03 -6.39 -8.29
CA ASN A 406 2.27 -7.51 -8.82
C ASN A 406 0.89 -7.07 -9.34
N LEU A 407 0.23 -6.14 -8.66
CA LEU A 407 -1.02 -5.50 -9.09
C LEU A 407 -0.91 -3.97 -8.99
N ALA A 408 -1.01 -3.28 -10.13
CA ALA A 408 -1.00 -1.82 -10.21
C ALA A 408 -2.36 -1.31 -10.73
N VAL A 409 -3.01 -0.43 -9.97
CA VAL A 409 -4.33 0.15 -10.30
C VAL A 409 -4.23 1.67 -10.28
N TRP A 410 -4.68 2.30 -11.38
CA TRP A 410 -4.52 3.73 -11.60
C TRP A 410 -5.84 4.49 -11.76
N ASP A 411 -5.75 5.80 -12.04
CA ASP A 411 -6.84 6.73 -12.34
C ASP A 411 -7.99 6.11 -13.13
N GLY A 412 -9.20 6.38 -12.66
CA GLY A 412 -10.42 5.96 -13.35
C GLY A 412 -10.62 4.45 -13.38
N SER A 413 -9.85 3.66 -12.61
CA SER A 413 -10.04 2.21 -12.50
C SER A 413 -10.83 1.83 -11.26
N ARG A 414 -11.56 0.72 -11.32
CA ARG A 414 -12.32 0.17 -10.19
C ARG A 414 -12.03 -1.31 -9.98
N VAL A 415 -11.67 -1.69 -8.75
CA VAL A 415 -11.32 -3.08 -8.41
C VAL A 415 -11.95 -3.55 -7.10
N ASN A 416 -12.11 -4.87 -6.99
CA ASN A 416 -12.39 -5.58 -5.74
C ASN A 416 -11.32 -6.67 -5.52
N VAL A 417 -10.67 -6.66 -4.37
CA VAL A 417 -9.57 -7.56 -4.03
C VAL A 417 -9.81 -8.16 -2.64
N ALA A 418 -10.02 -9.47 -2.55
CA ALA A 418 -10.18 -10.14 -1.26
C ALA A 418 -9.47 -11.50 -1.22
N ASN A 419 -8.98 -11.91 -0.05
CA ASN A 419 -8.36 -13.23 0.14
C ASN A 419 -7.22 -13.55 -0.87
N CYS A 420 -6.52 -12.53 -1.35
CA CYS A 420 -5.43 -12.68 -2.31
C CYS A 420 -4.06 -12.72 -1.61
N THR A 421 -3.08 -13.35 -2.26
CA THR A 421 -1.68 -13.34 -1.83
C THR A 421 -0.83 -12.57 -2.84
N PHE A 422 -0.03 -11.62 -2.37
CA PHE A 422 0.92 -10.85 -3.17
C PHE A 422 2.32 -11.09 -2.64
N ARG A 423 3.17 -11.79 -3.39
CA ARG A 423 4.52 -12.13 -2.95
C ARG A 423 5.59 -12.04 -4.03
N GLU A 424 6.85 -12.04 -3.61
CA GLU A 424 8.00 -12.14 -4.52
C GLU A 424 8.02 -11.07 -5.63
N SER A 425 7.48 -9.88 -5.38
CA SER A 425 7.60 -8.76 -6.32
C SER A 425 8.99 -8.09 -6.23
N ASP A 426 9.48 -7.55 -7.36
CA ASP A 426 10.72 -6.73 -7.40
C ASP A 426 10.58 -5.39 -6.68
N ALA A 427 9.35 -4.96 -6.37
CA ALA A 427 9.11 -3.83 -5.48
C ALA A 427 7.94 -4.10 -4.54
N TYR A 428 6.71 -3.78 -4.93
CA TYR A 428 5.54 -3.85 -4.05
C TYR A 428 4.59 -5.00 -4.40
N GLY A 429 3.84 -5.51 -3.43
CA GLY A 429 2.74 -6.44 -3.72
C GLY A 429 1.61 -5.76 -4.50
N PHE A 430 1.29 -4.51 -4.16
CA PHE A 430 0.25 -3.72 -4.85
C PHE A 430 0.63 -2.24 -4.95
N ALA A 431 0.09 -1.55 -5.95
CA ALA A 431 0.19 -0.10 -6.08
C ALA A 431 -1.16 0.50 -6.47
N PHE A 432 -1.72 1.35 -5.62
CA PHE A 432 -2.94 2.12 -5.89
C PHE A 432 -2.60 3.59 -5.95
N SER A 433 -2.93 4.24 -7.06
CA SER A 433 -2.52 5.63 -7.30
C SER A 433 -3.56 6.40 -8.10
N GLY A 434 -3.44 7.72 -8.05
CA GLY A 434 -4.41 8.61 -8.68
C GLY A 434 -5.80 8.48 -8.03
N SER A 435 -6.81 8.35 -8.87
CA SER A 435 -8.24 8.22 -8.58
C SER A 435 -8.73 6.77 -8.63
N ALA A 436 -7.81 5.79 -8.49
CA ALA A 436 -8.16 4.39 -8.39
C ALA A 436 -9.20 4.15 -7.28
N ARG A 437 -10.32 3.51 -7.62
CA ARG A 437 -11.39 3.15 -6.70
C ARG A 437 -11.29 1.67 -6.31
N VAL A 438 -10.91 1.43 -5.07
CA VAL A 438 -10.82 0.06 -4.51
C VAL A 438 -12.03 -0.17 -3.61
N ASP A 439 -13.00 -0.96 -4.09
CA ASP A 439 -14.23 -1.22 -3.34
C ASP A 439 -14.00 -2.11 -2.11
N ALA A 440 -13.01 -3.00 -2.20
CA ALA A 440 -12.56 -3.85 -1.12
C ALA A 440 -11.09 -4.20 -1.30
N PHE A 441 -10.31 -4.14 -0.21
CA PHE A 441 -8.97 -4.71 -0.09
C PHE A 441 -8.85 -5.39 1.28
N VAL A 442 -9.45 -6.58 1.39
CA VAL A 442 -9.67 -7.25 2.69
C VAL A 442 -9.08 -8.66 2.71
N GLN A 443 -8.61 -9.10 3.88
CA GLN A 443 -8.08 -10.46 4.08
C GLN A 443 -6.94 -10.85 3.11
N ASN A 444 -6.19 -9.86 2.63
CA ASN A 444 -5.08 -10.09 1.71
C ASN A 444 -3.78 -10.36 2.49
N THR A 445 -2.92 -11.24 1.97
CA THR A 445 -1.58 -11.48 2.51
C THR A 445 -0.53 -10.89 1.57
N VAL A 446 0.25 -9.93 2.05
CA VAL A 446 1.25 -9.21 1.27
C VAL A 446 2.62 -9.38 1.92
N THR A 447 3.45 -10.25 1.35
CA THR A 447 4.66 -10.75 2.03
C THR A 447 5.77 -11.09 1.04
N ALA A 448 7.02 -11.18 1.49
CA ALA A 448 8.19 -11.54 0.67
C ALA A 448 8.41 -10.66 -0.59
N ASN A 449 7.98 -9.40 -0.57
CA ASN A 449 8.29 -8.45 -1.64
C ASN A 449 9.58 -7.67 -1.35
N ALA A 450 10.30 -7.22 -2.38
CA ALA A 450 11.64 -6.63 -2.23
C ALA A 450 11.65 -5.21 -1.63
N SER A 451 10.54 -4.48 -1.72
CA SER A 451 10.36 -3.18 -1.05
C SER A 451 9.35 -3.35 0.10
N GLY A 452 8.32 -2.50 0.15
CA GLY A 452 7.22 -2.61 1.11
C GLY A 452 6.08 -3.50 0.62
N ALA A 453 5.05 -3.64 1.45
CA ALA A 453 3.83 -4.35 1.08
C ALA A 453 3.12 -3.68 -0.11
N GLY A 454 3.00 -2.35 -0.08
CA GLY A 454 2.26 -1.63 -1.10
C GLY A 454 2.62 -0.16 -1.22
N LEU A 455 2.08 0.46 -2.26
CA LEU A 455 2.15 1.91 -2.50
C LEU A 455 0.72 2.46 -2.61
N VAL A 456 0.42 3.50 -1.85
CA VAL A 456 -0.85 4.26 -1.90
C VAL A 456 -0.59 5.77 -1.84
N SER A 457 -1.59 6.59 -2.16
CA SER A 457 -1.59 8.01 -1.78
C SER A 457 -2.24 8.22 -0.41
N SER A 458 -1.94 9.34 0.25
CA SER A 458 -2.57 9.72 1.53
C SER A 458 -4.11 9.82 1.47
N ALA A 459 -4.68 10.07 0.29
CA ALA A 459 -6.13 10.11 0.07
C ALA A 459 -6.75 8.71 -0.12
N THR A 460 -5.95 7.73 -0.57
CA THR A 460 -6.40 6.37 -0.88
C THR A 460 -6.07 5.35 0.21
N THR A 461 -5.37 5.72 1.29
CA THR A 461 -5.01 4.80 2.39
C THR A 461 -6.22 4.11 3.02
N HIS A 462 -7.39 4.76 2.99
CA HIS A 462 -8.64 4.21 3.52
C HIS A 462 -9.06 2.89 2.87
N VAL A 463 -8.50 2.51 1.72
CA VAL A 463 -8.83 1.24 1.07
C VAL A 463 -8.26 0.03 1.83
N LEU A 464 -7.20 0.26 2.60
CA LEU A 464 -6.52 -0.79 3.37
C LEU A 464 -7.32 -1.15 4.61
N SER A 465 -7.20 -2.41 5.03
CA SER A 465 -7.93 -2.97 6.17
C SER A 465 -6.98 -3.72 7.10
N ASP A 466 -7.28 -3.64 8.40
CA ASP A 466 -6.70 -4.42 9.51
C ASP A 466 -6.93 -5.94 9.42
N THR A 467 -7.74 -6.41 8.47
CA THR A 467 -7.98 -7.83 8.22
C THR A 467 -6.90 -8.51 7.38
N GLY A 468 -6.01 -7.73 6.75
CA GLY A 468 -4.90 -8.22 5.95
C GLY A 468 -3.58 -8.35 6.73
N THR A 469 -2.57 -8.90 6.06
CA THR A 469 -1.18 -8.97 6.53
C THR A 469 -0.31 -8.20 5.56
N TYR A 470 0.47 -7.25 6.07
CA TYR A 470 1.38 -6.38 5.32
C TYR A 470 2.84 -6.56 5.77
N THR A 471 3.11 -7.62 6.55
CA THR A 471 4.42 -7.94 7.11
C THR A 471 5.08 -9.16 6.46
N GLY A 472 6.38 -9.35 6.73
CA GLY A 472 7.21 -10.40 6.14
C GLY A 472 7.77 -10.05 4.75
N ASN A 473 7.76 -8.77 4.37
CA ASN A 473 8.48 -8.25 3.21
C ASN A 473 9.95 -8.00 3.56
N ASP A 474 10.80 -7.70 2.57
CA ASP A 474 12.20 -7.34 2.85
C ASP A 474 12.27 -6.08 3.75
N GLU A 475 11.30 -5.18 3.58
CA GLU A 475 10.99 -4.11 4.52
C GLU A 475 9.48 -4.05 4.79
N ASP A 476 9.07 -4.02 6.05
CA ASP A 476 7.65 -4.00 6.42
C ASP A 476 7.12 -2.57 6.53
N PHE A 477 6.50 -2.09 5.45
CA PHE A 477 5.77 -0.82 5.43
C PHE A 477 4.80 -0.76 4.23
N VAL A 478 3.84 0.16 4.29
CA VAL A 478 3.10 0.63 3.11
C VAL A 478 3.56 2.05 2.77
N LEU A 479 4.07 2.27 1.57
CA LEU A 479 4.51 3.59 1.13
C LEU A 479 3.29 4.49 0.88
N VAL A 480 3.30 5.67 1.46
CA VAL A 480 2.28 6.71 1.28
C VAL A 480 2.91 7.89 0.51
N ARG A 481 2.46 8.11 -0.71
CA ARG A 481 2.74 9.35 -1.45
C ARG A 481 1.91 10.49 -0.87
N GLY A 482 2.55 11.64 -0.65
CA GLY A 482 1.86 12.84 -0.21
C GLY A 482 0.85 13.28 -1.27
N ALA A 483 -0.38 13.48 -0.83
CA ALA A 483 -1.46 14.06 -1.61
C ALA A 483 -2.36 14.87 -0.69
N THR A 484 -3.14 15.76 -1.28
CA THR A 484 -4.22 16.44 -0.59
C THR A 484 -5.36 15.45 -0.36
N ILE A 485 -5.81 15.30 0.89
CA ILE A 485 -7.11 14.73 1.24
C ILE A 485 -8.15 15.83 1.00
N PRO A 486 -8.99 15.75 -0.04
CA PRO A 486 -9.95 16.80 -0.40
C PRO A 486 -10.93 17.17 0.71
N GLY A 487 -11.44 18.41 0.70
CA GLY A 487 -12.28 18.95 1.79
C GLY A 487 -13.59 18.23 2.07
N ASP A 488 -14.11 17.48 1.11
CA ASP A 488 -15.32 16.67 1.21
C ASP A 488 -15.05 15.19 1.53
N ASP A 489 -13.78 14.78 1.62
CA ASP A 489 -13.38 13.41 1.86
C ASP A 489 -13.19 13.10 3.34
N GLU A 490 -13.57 11.86 3.70
CA GLU A 490 -13.35 11.25 5.01
C GLU A 490 -12.40 10.06 4.81
N VAL A 491 -11.17 10.18 5.29
CA VAL A 491 -10.14 9.15 5.14
C VAL A 491 -9.78 8.61 6.51
N THR A 492 -9.84 7.28 6.65
CA THR A 492 -9.37 6.58 7.85
C THR A 492 -8.07 5.85 7.52
N TRP A 493 -7.05 6.02 8.36
CA TRP A 493 -5.85 5.18 8.34
C TRP A 493 -6.06 4.10 9.39
N ASP A 494 -6.45 2.91 8.93
CA ASP A 494 -6.73 1.74 9.77
C ASP A 494 -5.43 1.23 10.43
N ALA A 495 -5.53 0.64 11.61
CA ALA A 495 -4.37 0.08 12.31
C ALA A 495 -3.95 -1.28 11.71
N ILE A 496 -3.28 -1.23 10.55
CA ILE A 496 -2.67 -2.40 9.90
C ILE A 496 -1.43 -2.90 10.66
N ASP A 497 -0.96 -4.12 10.36
CA ASP A 497 0.18 -4.76 11.04
C ASP A 497 1.56 -4.26 10.60
N ALA A 498 1.63 -3.24 9.72
CA ALA A 498 2.85 -2.59 9.25
C ALA A 498 2.73 -1.06 9.30
N PRO A 499 3.82 -0.29 9.43
CA PRO A 499 3.78 1.17 9.42
C PRO A 499 3.33 1.74 8.06
N TYR A 500 2.61 2.86 8.12
CA TYR A 500 2.46 3.76 6.97
C TYR A 500 3.71 4.62 6.85
N ARG A 501 4.43 4.54 5.73
CA ARG A 501 5.64 5.34 5.50
C ARG A 501 5.38 6.44 4.49
N VAL A 502 5.28 7.68 4.95
CA VAL A 502 5.18 8.87 4.08
C VAL A 502 6.50 9.06 3.33
N GLN A 503 6.44 9.16 2.01
CA GLN A 503 7.61 9.27 1.15
C GLN A 503 8.44 10.55 1.46
N THR A 504 9.75 10.47 1.27
CA THR A 504 10.70 11.58 1.47
C THR A 504 10.27 12.85 0.72
N GLY A 505 10.27 13.98 1.42
CA GLY A 505 9.93 15.31 0.89
C GLY A 505 8.45 15.53 0.55
N GLU A 506 7.58 14.57 0.86
CA GLU A 506 6.15 14.65 0.58
C GLU A 506 5.37 15.26 1.76
N ASN A 507 4.28 15.96 1.46
CA ASN A 507 3.37 16.51 2.47
C ASN A 507 2.02 15.79 2.44
N VAL A 508 1.58 15.30 3.59
CA VAL A 508 0.19 14.88 3.80
C VAL A 508 -0.63 16.12 4.10
N GLN A 509 -1.30 16.66 3.08
CA GLN A 509 -2.16 17.83 3.24
C GLN A 509 -3.60 17.38 3.54
N VAL A 510 -4.10 17.74 4.71
CA VAL A 510 -5.44 17.40 5.19
C VAL A 510 -6.35 18.60 4.99
N ASP A 511 -7.01 18.65 3.84
CA ASP A 511 -8.09 19.60 3.57
C ASP A 511 -9.42 19.02 4.07
N GLY A 512 -9.66 17.70 4.01
CA GLY A 512 -10.87 17.03 4.51
C GLY A 512 -10.81 16.56 5.97
N HIS A 513 -11.27 15.33 6.26
CA HIS A 513 -11.10 14.67 7.56
C HIS A 513 -10.13 13.49 7.44
N LEU A 514 -9.04 13.56 8.18
CA LEU A 514 -8.20 12.40 8.46
C LEU A 514 -8.50 11.85 9.86
N THR A 515 -8.90 10.58 9.94
CA THR A 515 -8.94 9.81 11.19
C THR A 515 -7.81 8.80 11.18
N VAL A 516 -7.02 8.74 12.25
CA VAL A 516 -5.96 7.74 12.43
C VAL A 516 -6.37 6.81 13.56
N ASP A 517 -6.47 5.51 13.27
CA ASP A 517 -6.98 4.54 14.23
C ASP A 517 -5.94 4.24 15.34
N PRO A 518 -6.39 3.91 16.57
CA PRO A 518 -5.53 3.52 17.67
C PRO A 518 -4.53 2.41 17.30
N GLY A 519 -3.28 2.51 17.76
CA GLY A 519 -2.22 1.56 17.46
C GLY A 519 -1.50 1.78 16.12
N THR A 520 -2.00 2.69 15.28
CA THR A 520 -1.36 3.02 13.99
C THR A 520 0.02 3.64 14.18
N THR A 521 0.99 3.21 13.38
CA THR A 521 2.31 3.84 13.26
C THR A 521 2.46 4.53 11.91
N VAL A 522 2.84 5.80 11.94
CA VAL A 522 3.14 6.63 10.77
C VAL A 522 4.60 7.06 10.83
N GLU A 523 5.38 6.61 9.85
CA GLU A 523 6.79 6.97 9.63
C GLU A 523 6.89 8.04 8.55
N PHE A 524 7.62 9.11 8.80
CA PHE A 524 7.85 10.18 7.83
C PHE A 524 9.26 10.08 7.26
N GLY A 525 9.36 10.03 5.93
CA GLY A 525 10.61 10.16 5.19
C GLY A 525 11.27 11.53 5.41
N GLN A 526 12.51 11.69 4.94
CA GLN A 526 13.28 12.89 5.23
C GLN A 526 12.56 14.16 4.70
N GLY A 527 12.37 15.17 5.55
CA GLY A 527 11.66 16.42 5.21
C GLY A 527 10.20 16.23 4.80
N ALA A 528 9.60 15.06 5.08
CA ALA A 528 8.16 14.88 4.91
C ALA A 528 7.40 15.59 6.03
N SER A 529 6.12 15.86 5.81
CA SER A 529 5.31 16.66 6.73
C SER A 529 3.84 16.27 6.73
N MET A 530 3.10 16.72 7.74
CA MET A 530 1.64 16.67 7.76
C MET A 530 1.07 18.05 8.08
N THR A 531 0.16 18.55 7.24
CA THR A 531 -0.45 19.87 7.42
C THR A 531 -1.97 19.76 7.41
N ILE A 532 -2.64 20.39 8.38
CA ILE A 532 -4.09 20.48 8.47
C ILE A 532 -4.48 21.94 8.19
N GLU A 533 -5.16 22.20 7.06
CA GLU A 533 -5.40 23.57 6.54
C GLU A 533 -6.89 23.95 6.32
N GLU A 534 -7.17 25.27 6.33
CA GLU A 534 -8.51 25.87 6.23
C GLU A 534 -9.19 25.72 4.86
N ASN A 535 -8.44 25.51 3.77
CA ASN A 535 -9.01 25.54 2.41
C ASN A 535 -10.11 24.48 2.19
N GLY A 536 -10.17 23.43 3.04
CA GLY A 536 -11.10 22.29 2.93
C GLY A 536 -11.92 21.92 4.17
N PRO A 537 -12.12 22.83 5.12
CA PRO A 537 -12.31 22.50 6.54
C PRO A 537 -11.50 21.37 7.19
N GLY A 538 -10.18 21.37 6.96
CA GLY A 538 -9.25 20.34 7.41
C GLY A 538 -9.39 19.97 8.87
N ARG A 539 -9.47 18.68 9.16
CA ARG A 539 -9.51 18.17 10.54
C ARG A 539 -8.79 16.84 10.71
N LEU A 540 -8.10 16.69 11.84
CA LEU A 540 -7.36 15.48 12.22
C LEU A 540 -7.91 14.90 13.54
N THR A 541 -8.43 13.68 13.48
CA THR A 541 -8.75 12.87 14.67
C THR A 541 -7.68 11.80 14.86
N ALA A 542 -6.77 11.99 15.82
CA ALA A 542 -5.83 10.96 16.26
C ALA A 542 -6.05 10.69 17.76
N VAL A 543 -6.76 9.60 18.07
CA VAL A 543 -7.07 9.19 19.44
C VAL A 543 -6.56 7.76 19.62
N GLY A 544 -5.44 7.59 20.31
CA GLY A 544 -4.81 6.29 20.56
C GLY A 544 -5.52 5.45 21.63
N ILE A 545 -6.84 5.52 21.72
CA ILE A 545 -7.64 4.72 22.66
C ILE A 545 -8.68 4.00 21.82
N ASP A 546 -8.69 2.67 21.92
CA ASP A 546 -9.68 1.85 21.23
C ASP A 546 -11.10 2.26 21.68
N PRO A 547 -11.96 2.72 20.76
CA PRO A 547 -13.30 3.19 21.11
C PRO A 547 -14.23 2.07 21.60
N ASP A 548 -13.92 0.81 21.31
CA ASP A 548 -14.73 -0.35 21.65
C ASP A 548 -14.26 -1.00 22.96
N THR A 549 -12.94 -1.07 23.18
CA THR A 549 -12.36 -1.73 24.36
C THR A 549 -11.86 -0.77 25.44
N GLU A 550 -11.74 0.52 25.13
CA GLU A 550 -11.10 1.56 25.96
C GLU A 550 -9.62 1.25 26.30
N GLU A 551 -8.99 0.31 25.59
CA GLU A 551 -7.58 -0.01 25.76
C GLU A 551 -6.68 1.08 25.17
N SER A 552 -5.58 1.38 25.88
CA SER A 552 -4.55 2.32 25.43
C SER A 552 -3.73 1.67 24.31
N GLN A 553 -3.82 2.23 23.11
CA GLN A 553 -3.07 1.82 21.93
C GLN A 553 -2.49 3.09 21.27
N PRO A 554 -1.35 3.60 21.77
CA PRO A 554 -0.86 4.89 21.33
C PRO A 554 -0.62 4.95 19.81
N ILE A 555 -1.07 6.05 19.19
CA ILE A 555 -0.73 6.34 17.79
C ILE A 555 0.67 6.93 17.76
N THR A 556 1.53 6.42 16.88
CA THR A 556 2.93 6.88 16.78
C THR A 556 3.16 7.64 15.48
N PHE A 557 3.59 8.89 15.56
CA PHE A 557 4.08 9.71 14.45
C PHE A 557 5.60 9.90 14.65
N THR A 558 6.41 9.32 13.77
CA THR A 558 7.87 9.23 13.94
C THR A 558 8.62 9.45 12.63
N GLY A 559 9.92 9.73 12.68
CA GLY A 559 10.76 9.72 11.48
C GLY A 559 11.10 8.29 11.07
N GLU A 560 11.16 8.01 9.77
CA GLU A 560 11.67 6.73 9.22
C GLU A 560 13.06 6.40 9.78
N GLN A 561 13.89 7.42 10.00
CA GLN A 561 15.10 7.31 10.81
C GLN A 561 14.94 8.06 12.12
N GLN A 562 15.44 7.45 13.20
CA GLN A 562 15.43 7.99 14.56
C GLN A 562 16.50 9.07 14.76
N THR A 563 16.44 10.11 13.94
CA THR A 563 17.31 11.29 14.00
C THR A 563 16.45 12.51 14.29
N ARG A 564 16.83 13.34 15.27
CA ARG A 564 16.09 14.56 15.57
C ARG A 564 15.97 15.45 14.32
N GLY A 565 14.76 15.92 14.01
CA GLY A 565 14.50 16.74 12.82
C GLY A 565 14.60 15.97 11.50
N TYR A 566 14.36 14.66 11.50
CA TYR A 566 14.34 13.89 10.25
C TYR A 566 13.17 14.32 9.35
N TRP A 567 12.04 14.71 9.95
CA TRP A 567 10.84 15.20 9.28
C TRP A 567 10.36 16.52 9.90
N ASP A 568 9.45 17.25 9.27
CA ASP A 568 9.14 18.63 9.65
C ASP A 568 8.19 18.74 10.85
N GLY A 569 7.33 17.74 11.05
CA GLY A 569 6.33 17.72 12.12
C GLY A 569 4.89 17.76 11.61
N ILE A 570 3.95 17.94 12.54
CA ILE A 570 2.52 18.14 12.28
C ILE A 570 2.18 19.61 12.48
N ALA A 571 1.56 20.25 11.50
CA ALA A 571 1.15 21.64 11.58
C ALA A 571 -0.37 21.82 11.41
N PHE A 572 -1.00 22.55 12.34
CA PHE A 572 -2.36 23.05 12.22
C PHE A 572 -2.34 24.52 11.83
N ARG A 573 -3.01 24.85 10.72
CA ARG A 573 -3.03 26.20 10.14
C ARG A 573 -4.42 26.62 9.70
N GLY A 574 -4.97 27.69 10.28
CA GLY A 574 -6.29 28.22 9.95
C GLY A 574 -7.49 27.31 10.30
N THR A 575 -7.28 26.14 10.91
CA THR A 575 -8.37 25.18 11.17
C THR A 575 -9.00 25.36 12.55
N ASP A 576 -10.23 25.85 12.62
CA ASP A 576 -10.99 26.03 13.88
C ASP A 576 -12.01 24.90 14.11
N ARG A 577 -11.54 23.64 14.15
CA ARG A 577 -12.38 22.45 14.32
C ARG A 577 -12.19 21.79 15.69
N THR A 578 -13.28 21.31 16.28
CA THR A 578 -13.28 20.56 17.56
C THR A 578 -12.70 19.16 17.43
N GLU A 579 -12.74 18.64 16.22
CA GLU A 579 -12.32 17.29 15.84
C GLU A 579 -10.80 17.19 15.81
N ASN A 580 -10.09 18.33 15.69
CA ASN A 580 -8.64 18.42 15.79
C ASN A 580 -8.18 17.95 17.18
N GLN A 581 -7.69 16.72 17.24
CA GLN A 581 -7.21 16.15 18.48
C GLN A 581 -6.04 15.20 18.26
N LEU A 582 -5.03 15.34 19.11
CA LEU A 582 -3.99 14.36 19.37
C LEU A 582 -4.20 13.88 20.81
N ARG A 583 -4.59 12.62 20.99
CA ARG A 583 -4.81 12.05 22.33
C ARG A 583 -4.15 10.69 22.43
N ASN A 584 -3.42 10.43 23.52
CA ASN A 584 -2.63 9.20 23.66
C ASN A 584 -1.76 8.94 22.40
N CYS A 585 -0.97 9.94 22.00
CA CYS A 585 -0.11 9.88 20.82
C CYS A 585 1.36 10.04 21.21
N VAL A 586 2.26 9.40 20.47
CA VAL A 586 3.71 9.66 20.51
C VAL A 586 4.07 10.43 19.24
N VAL A 587 4.62 11.63 19.38
CA VAL A 587 5.16 12.41 18.25
C VAL A 587 6.65 12.64 18.50
N GLU A 588 7.49 12.14 17.60
CA GLU A 588 8.93 12.12 17.81
C GLU A 588 9.77 12.31 16.54
N TYR A 589 11.03 12.73 16.72
CA TYR A 589 12.02 12.94 15.65
C TYR A 589 11.66 14.01 14.61
N GLY A 590 10.69 14.88 14.91
CA GLY A 590 10.24 15.97 14.04
C GLY A 590 10.99 17.30 14.26
N GLY A 591 10.51 18.36 13.62
CA GLY A 591 11.09 19.71 13.69
C GLY A 591 12.33 19.90 12.82
N GLY A 592 12.39 19.27 11.64
CA GLY A 592 13.49 19.39 10.68
C GLY A 592 13.68 20.81 10.15
N ASP A 593 12.68 21.35 9.46
CA ASP A 593 12.72 22.69 8.88
C ASP A 593 11.68 23.66 9.48
N ASP A 594 11.90 24.96 9.24
CA ASP A 594 10.93 26.01 9.55
C ASP A 594 9.75 25.95 8.58
N TRP A 595 8.53 26.06 9.11
CA TRP A 595 7.35 26.21 8.27
C TRP A 595 7.32 27.59 7.64
N ILE A 596 7.03 27.67 6.34
CA ILE A 596 6.93 28.94 5.59
C ILE A 596 5.98 29.95 6.28
N PHE A 597 4.95 29.45 6.97
CA PHE A 597 3.94 30.25 7.66
C PHE A 597 4.18 30.42 9.17
N ALA A 598 5.02 29.60 9.80
CA ALA A 598 5.29 29.65 11.23
C ALA A 598 6.79 29.40 11.46
N PRO A 599 7.56 30.41 11.91
CA PRO A 599 9.00 30.27 12.11
C PRO A 599 9.28 29.51 13.41
N ALA A 600 8.83 28.27 13.52
CA ALA A 600 8.96 27.40 14.68
C ALA A 600 9.13 25.95 14.23
N ARG A 601 10.31 25.40 14.49
CA ARG A 601 10.63 23.98 14.34
C ARG A 601 10.13 23.23 15.59
N ALA A 602 9.20 22.30 15.41
CA ALA A 602 8.68 21.49 16.52
C ALA A 602 8.02 20.21 16.00
N ASN A 603 7.83 19.22 16.87
CA ASN A 603 7.02 18.05 16.54
C ASN A 603 5.56 18.42 16.19
N VAL A 604 4.98 19.36 16.95
CA VAL A 604 3.60 19.84 16.73
C VAL A 604 3.56 21.37 16.71
N VAL A 605 3.03 21.95 15.65
CA VAL A 605 2.88 23.41 15.48
C VAL A 605 1.40 23.77 15.36
N VAL A 606 0.95 24.76 16.13
CA VAL A 606 -0.42 25.29 16.08
C VAL A 606 -0.35 26.80 15.82
N PHE A 607 -0.93 27.22 14.69
CA PHE A 607 -0.79 28.59 14.18
C PHE A 607 -2.12 29.14 13.59
N GLU A 608 -2.18 30.46 13.40
CA GLU A 608 -3.24 31.18 12.64
C GLU A 608 -4.67 30.86 13.11
N GLY A 609 -4.95 31.02 14.40
CA GLY A 609 -6.30 30.80 14.95
C GLY A 609 -6.73 29.33 15.00
N SER A 610 -5.83 28.39 14.68
CA SER A 610 -6.14 26.96 14.70
C SER A 610 -6.51 26.46 16.08
N ARG A 611 -7.44 25.52 16.12
CA ARG A 611 -7.94 24.89 17.32
C ARG A 611 -7.49 23.43 17.39
N VAL A 612 -7.00 23.01 18.54
CA VAL A 612 -6.60 21.61 18.77
C VAL A 612 -6.71 21.21 20.24
N ARG A 613 -6.97 19.93 20.50
CA ARG A 613 -6.84 19.28 21.80
C ARG A 613 -5.61 18.36 21.77
N ILE A 614 -4.69 18.48 22.74
CA ILE A 614 -3.50 17.63 22.84
C ILE A 614 -3.42 17.08 24.27
N ASP A 615 -3.73 15.80 24.49
CA ASP A 615 -3.66 15.23 25.85
C ASP A 615 -3.04 13.84 25.88
N ASP A 616 -2.42 13.53 27.01
CA ASP A 616 -1.80 12.22 27.24
C ASP A 616 -0.79 11.85 26.15
N CYS A 617 -0.17 12.86 25.53
CA CYS A 617 0.78 12.68 24.45
C CYS A 617 2.21 12.68 24.98
N THR A 618 3.09 11.96 24.28
CA THR A 618 4.55 12.09 24.44
C THR A 618 5.12 12.86 23.26
N LEU A 619 5.71 14.03 23.51
CA LEU A 619 6.35 14.87 22.49
C LEU A 619 7.86 14.89 22.75
N ARG A 620 8.65 14.17 21.96
CA ARG A 620 10.08 13.96 22.25
C ARG A 620 10.99 13.97 21.04
N GLU A 621 12.30 14.06 21.28
CA GLU A 621 13.33 13.94 20.24
C GLU A 621 13.18 14.90 19.05
N SER A 622 12.62 16.10 19.26
CA SER A 622 12.61 17.13 18.22
C SER A 622 13.97 17.83 18.11
N ASP A 623 14.37 18.25 16.90
CA ASP A 623 15.55 19.12 16.67
C ASP A 623 15.39 20.51 17.29
N ALA A 624 14.19 20.87 17.72
CA ALA A 624 13.94 22.10 18.45
C ALA A 624 12.98 21.86 19.62
N TYR A 625 11.67 22.06 19.42
CA TYR A 625 10.68 22.02 20.50
C TYR A 625 9.73 20.82 20.38
N GLY A 626 9.20 20.34 21.51
CA GLY A 626 8.11 19.35 21.47
C GLY A 626 6.82 19.94 20.89
N PHE A 627 6.53 21.21 21.18
CA PHE A 627 5.36 21.92 20.63
C PHE A 627 5.64 23.41 20.38
N ALA A 628 4.87 24.02 19.47
CA ALA A 628 4.88 25.46 19.27
C ALA A 628 3.46 26.03 19.10
N PHE A 629 3.07 26.99 19.94
CA PHE A 629 1.77 27.67 19.89
C PHE A 629 1.93 29.16 19.60
N SER A 630 1.45 29.64 18.46
CA SER A 630 1.56 31.06 18.10
C SER A 630 0.40 31.51 17.21
N GLY A 631 0.37 32.79 16.84
CA GLY A 631 -0.59 33.33 15.88
C GLY A 631 -2.06 33.08 16.25
N SER A 632 -2.46 33.39 17.50
CA SER A 632 -3.82 33.20 18.04
C SER A 632 -4.33 31.75 18.15
N ALA A 633 -3.44 30.76 18.20
CA ALA A 633 -3.77 29.36 18.49
C ALA A 633 -4.77 29.18 19.66
N LYS A 634 -5.74 28.29 19.48
CA LYS A 634 -6.80 27.92 20.44
C LYS A 634 -6.58 26.49 20.92
N VAL A 635 -5.79 26.30 21.96
CA VAL A 635 -5.55 24.97 22.51
C VAL A 635 -6.61 24.67 23.57
N ASP A 636 -7.56 23.80 23.24
CA ASP A 636 -8.71 23.47 24.11
C ASP A 636 -8.29 22.76 25.39
N SER A 637 -7.24 21.95 25.30
CA SER A 637 -6.66 21.18 26.40
C SER A 637 -5.24 20.80 26.04
N PHE A 638 -4.34 20.93 27.02
CA PHE A 638 -2.95 20.49 26.97
C PHE A 638 -2.59 19.78 28.28
N THR A 639 -3.21 18.63 28.55
CA THR A 639 -3.13 17.97 29.86
C THR A 639 -2.43 16.62 29.80
N THR A 640 -1.76 16.26 30.90
CA THR A 640 -1.06 14.96 31.08
C THR A 640 -0.03 14.62 29.99
N ASN A 641 0.46 15.63 29.26
CA ASN A 641 1.48 15.45 28.24
C ASN A 641 2.88 15.29 28.87
N THR A 642 3.71 14.45 28.26
CA THR A 642 5.14 14.32 28.57
C THR A 642 5.97 14.92 27.44
N VAL A 643 6.66 16.03 27.71
CA VAL A 643 7.44 16.77 26.72
C VAL A 643 8.91 16.75 27.14
N THR A 644 9.71 15.92 26.49
CA THR A 644 11.04 15.53 26.99
C THR A 644 12.02 15.25 25.84
N ARG A 645 13.33 15.33 26.10
CA ARG A 645 14.39 15.04 25.12
C ARG A 645 14.31 15.87 23.82
N ASN A 646 13.83 17.10 23.88
CA ASN A 646 13.85 18.03 22.75
C ASN A 646 15.06 18.99 22.87
N ALA A 647 15.64 19.39 21.74
CA ALA A 647 16.95 20.06 21.72
C ALA A 647 16.93 21.53 22.20
N SER A 648 15.85 22.27 21.94
CA SER A 648 15.74 23.70 22.31
C SER A 648 14.81 23.95 23.50
N GLY A 649 14.10 22.92 23.95
CA GLY A 649 13.26 22.93 25.15
C GLY A 649 11.89 22.30 24.92
N ALA A 650 11.05 22.32 25.96
CA ALA A 650 9.77 21.63 25.91
C ALA A 650 8.86 22.24 24.85
N GLY A 651 8.73 23.56 24.83
CA GLY A 651 7.85 24.23 23.89
C GLY A 651 8.22 25.67 23.63
N ARG A 652 7.59 26.23 22.59
CA ARG A 652 7.65 27.65 22.26
C ARG A 652 6.24 28.23 22.16
N VAL A 653 5.94 29.25 22.96
CA VAL A 653 4.61 29.87 23.02
C VAL A 653 4.70 31.38 22.92
N ALA A 654 3.62 32.06 22.56
CA ALA A 654 3.51 33.51 22.73
C ALA A 654 3.06 33.83 24.17
N SER A 655 3.39 35.00 24.72
CA SER A 655 2.97 35.37 26.07
C SER A 655 1.44 35.38 26.26
N SER A 656 0.68 35.58 25.18
CA SER A 656 -0.79 35.48 25.16
C SER A 656 -1.34 34.04 25.06
N THR A 657 -0.51 33.03 24.73
CA THR A 657 -0.92 31.63 24.50
C THR A 657 -0.29 30.63 25.47
N THR A 658 0.17 31.07 26.64
CA THR A 658 0.71 30.20 27.71
C THR A 658 -0.35 29.46 28.53
N HIS A 659 -1.58 29.98 28.58
CA HIS A 659 -2.70 29.47 29.38
C HIS A 659 -3.10 27.98 29.18
N PRO A 660 -2.79 27.29 28.06
CA PRO A 660 -3.06 25.86 27.96
C PRO A 660 -2.14 25.00 28.84
N LEU A 661 -0.96 25.52 29.18
CA LEU A 661 0.05 24.80 29.94
C LEU A 661 -0.34 24.74 31.41
N SER A 662 -0.22 23.55 32.02
CA SER A 662 -0.56 23.32 33.42
C SER A 662 0.39 22.32 34.08
N ASP A 663 0.30 22.20 35.40
CA ASP A 663 1.07 21.25 36.23
C ASP A 663 0.66 19.78 36.07
N SER A 664 -0.35 19.50 35.23
CA SER A 664 -0.76 18.13 34.89
C SER A 664 0.23 17.43 33.96
N GLY A 665 1.06 18.17 33.23
CA GLY A 665 2.09 17.65 32.32
C GLY A 665 3.50 17.65 32.92
N THR A 666 4.44 17.05 32.18
CA THR A 666 5.88 17.07 32.48
C THR A 666 6.62 17.75 31.33
N TYR A 667 7.43 18.76 31.62
CA TYR A 667 8.19 19.53 30.64
C TYR A 667 9.72 19.41 30.86
N THR A 668 10.14 18.51 31.75
CA THR A 668 11.53 18.26 32.11
C THR A 668 12.19 17.13 31.29
N GLY A 669 13.52 17.07 31.34
CA GLY A 669 14.34 16.10 30.61
C GLY A 669 14.62 16.49 29.16
N ASN A 670 14.43 17.75 28.80
CA ASN A 670 14.88 18.33 27.53
C ASN A 670 16.36 18.75 27.64
N ASP A 671 17.01 19.03 26.51
CA ASP A 671 18.39 19.51 26.52
C ASP A 671 18.48 20.89 27.21
N GLU A 672 17.41 21.69 27.05
CA GLU A 672 17.10 22.84 27.90
C GLU A 672 15.72 22.65 28.55
N ASP A 673 15.68 22.53 29.87
CA ASP A 673 14.42 22.43 30.61
C ASP A 673 13.76 23.81 30.74
N ILE A 674 13.11 24.26 29.66
CA ILE A 674 12.37 25.52 29.56
C ILE A 674 11.13 25.40 28.67
N VAL A 675 10.21 26.35 28.84
CA VAL A 675 9.27 26.78 27.79
C VAL A 675 9.67 28.17 27.32
N LEU A 676 10.05 28.32 26.05
CA LEU A 676 10.40 29.62 25.48
C LEU A 676 9.13 30.44 25.22
N VAL A 677 9.05 31.62 25.81
CA VAL A 677 7.98 32.59 25.63
C VAL A 677 8.46 33.69 24.67
N ARG A 678 7.78 33.81 23.54
CA ARG A 678 7.90 34.97 22.65
C ARG A 678 7.03 36.11 23.19
N GLY A 679 7.63 37.27 23.36
CA GLY A 679 6.91 38.46 23.79
C GLY A 679 5.89 38.89 22.75
N ASP A 680 4.65 39.09 23.19
CA ASP A 680 3.57 39.67 22.41
C ASP A 680 2.63 40.45 23.34
N THR A 681 1.51 40.90 22.78
CA THR A 681 0.50 41.63 23.54
C THR A 681 -0.60 40.70 24.06
N ILE A 682 -0.70 40.58 25.38
CA ILE A 682 -1.91 40.09 26.06
C ILE A 682 -2.97 41.19 25.93
N GLY A 683 -3.90 41.00 25.00
CA GLY A 683 -4.87 42.01 24.59
C GLY A 683 -5.86 42.40 25.70
N SER A 684 -6.46 43.59 25.57
CA SER A 684 -7.32 44.23 26.57
C SER A 684 -8.56 43.45 27.03
N ARG A 685 -8.92 42.38 26.32
CA ARG A 685 -10.03 41.47 26.66
C ARG A 685 -9.58 40.07 27.06
N GLN A 686 -8.27 39.82 27.10
CA GLN A 686 -7.70 38.53 27.44
C GLN A 686 -7.37 38.47 28.93
N THR A 687 -7.60 37.30 29.51
CA THR A 687 -7.07 36.90 30.81
C THR A 687 -6.22 35.66 30.56
N VAL A 688 -4.96 35.71 30.97
CA VAL A 688 -3.97 34.65 30.76
C VAL A 688 -3.41 34.28 32.12
N THR A 689 -3.29 32.98 32.39
CA THR A 689 -2.61 32.45 33.58
C THR A 689 -1.31 31.78 33.15
N TRP A 690 -0.24 32.05 33.88
CA TRP A 690 1.03 31.34 33.77
C TRP A 690 1.13 30.38 34.96
N ASP A 691 0.66 29.16 34.74
CA ASP A 691 0.60 28.09 35.74
C ASP A 691 2.01 27.69 36.20
N ALA A 692 2.13 27.15 37.41
CA ALA A 692 3.40 26.66 37.92
C ALA A 692 3.74 25.29 37.33
N ILE A 693 4.36 25.27 36.15
CA ILE A 693 4.90 24.07 35.51
C ILE A 693 6.27 23.66 36.09
N ASP A 694 6.77 22.47 35.75
CA ASP A 694 8.01 21.88 36.29
C ASP A 694 9.31 22.44 35.67
N VAL A 695 9.21 23.40 34.75
CA VAL A 695 10.32 24.15 34.14
C VAL A 695 10.07 25.67 34.13
N PRO A 696 11.10 26.51 34.01
CA PRO A 696 10.91 27.94 33.86
C PRO A 696 10.24 28.32 32.53
N TYR A 697 9.42 29.38 32.57
CA TYR A 697 9.09 30.15 31.38
C TYR A 697 10.25 31.09 31.07
N ARG A 698 10.84 31.02 29.88
CA ARG A 698 11.93 31.92 29.47
C ARG A 698 11.45 32.90 28.40
N VAL A 699 11.33 34.18 28.74
CA VAL A 699 11.06 35.24 27.77
C VAL A 699 12.29 35.43 26.89
N ASN A 700 12.09 35.40 25.58
CA ASN A 700 13.17 35.48 24.59
C ASN A 700 13.95 36.81 24.66
N THR A 701 15.21 36.80 24.19
CA THR A 701 16.08 38.00 24.15
C THR A 701 15.43 39.14 23.37
N ASP A 702 15.51 40.36 23.92
CA ASP A 702 14.94 41.61 23.40
C ASP A 702 13.41 41.57 23.14
N ASP A 703 12.70 40.55 23.64
CA ASP A 703 11.24 40.46 23.54
C ASP A 703 10.58 41.18 24.74
N ASN A 704 9.42 41.81 24.49
CA ASN A 704 8.61 42.48 25.51
C ASN A 704 7.29 41.72 25.71
N VAL A 705 6.97 41.38 26.97
CA VAL A 705 5.64 40.89 27.35
C VAL A 705 4.75 42.09 27.68
N GLU A 706 3.80 42.39 26.80
CA GLU A 706 2.89 43.53 26.93
C GLU A 706 1.55 43.10 27.51
N VAL A 707 1.21 43.60 28.69
CA VAL A 707 -0.02 43.22 29.41
C VAL A 707 -1.05 44.34 29.35
N ASN A 708 -1.88 44.33 28.32
CA ASN A 708 -3.03 45.23 28.16
C ASN A 708 -4.33 44.66 28.75
N GLY A 709 -4.40 43.33 28.90
CA GLY A 709 -5.49 42.59 29.56
C GLY A 709 -5.21 42.30 31.02
N HIS A 710 -5.28 41.03 31.42
CA HIS A 710 -4.94 40.59 32.77
C HIS A 710 -4.05 39.35 32.74
N LEU A 711 -2.83 39.45 33.27
CA LEU A 711 -1.94 38.33 33.52
C LEU A 711 -2.00 37.89 34.98
N THR A 712 -2.24 36.61 35.23
CA THR A 712 -2.07 35.97 36.55
C THR A 712 -0.86 35.04 36.49
N VAL A 713 0.02 35.11 37.49
CA VAL A 713 1.17 34.20 37.61
C VAL A 713 1.00 33.39 38.89
N ASP A 714 1.01 32.08 38.76
CA ASP A 714 0.68 31.17 39.86
C ASP A 714 1.84 30.95 40.85
N PRO A 715 1.56 30.60 42.11
CA PRO A 715 2.58 30.35 43.12
C PRO A 715 3.60 29.27 42.74
N GLY A 716 4.88 29.63 42.82
CA GLY A 716 6.00 28.74 42.49
C GLY A 716 6.47 28.84 41.04
N THR A 717 5.77 29.61 40.19
CA THR A 717 6.22 29.86 38.81
C THR A 717 7.55 30.62 38.80
N THR A 718 8.46 30.16 37.93
CA THR A 718 9.72 30.86 37.62
C THR A 718 9.65 31.43 36.21
N VAL A 719 9.91 32.72 36.08
CA VAL A 719 10.01 33.45 34.82
C VAL A 719 11.44 33.96 34.67
N GLU A 720 12.13 33.48 33.66
CA GLU A 720 13.46 33.92 33.24
C GLU A 720 13.33 34.90 32.09
N PHE A 721 14.06 36.01 32.14
CA PHE A 721 14.09 37.01 31.07
C PHE A 721 15.43 36.94 30.35
N GLY A 722 15.39 36.76 29.03
CA GLY A 722 16.54 36.88 28.14
C GLY A 722 17.14 38.27 28.19
N GLN A 723 18.30 38.45 27.54
CA GLN A 723 18.98 39.74 27.56
C GLN A 723 18.07 40.83 26.98
N GLY A 724 17.94 41.97 27.66
CA GLY A 724 17.09 43.08 27.19
C GLY A 724 15.59 42.78 27.14
N ALA A 725 15.15 41.60 27.57
CA ALA A 725 13.74 41.28 27.62
C ALA A 725 13.03 42.07 28.74
N SER A 726 11.73 42.24 28.60
CA SER A 726 10.96 43.10 29.50
C SER A 726 9.54 42.62 29.73
N MET A 727 8.90 43.14 30.78
CA MET A 727 7.45 42.98 31.00
C MET A 727 6.83 44.33 31.32
N THR A 728 5.82 44.71 30.55
CA THR A 728 5.17 46.02 30.65
C THR A 728 3.67 45.84 30.87
N ILE A 729 3.13 46.49 31.90
CA ILE A 729 1.70 46.53 32.19
C ILE A 729 1.21 47.95 31.87
N GLU A 730 0.41 48.10 30.82
CA GLU A 730 0.07 49.41 30.22
C GLU A 730 -1.44 49.76 30.23
N GLU A 731 -1.73 51.07 30.08
CA GLU A 731 -3.07 51.71 30.14
C GLU A 731 -3.89 51.63 28.84
N ASP A 732 -3.27 51.42 27.68
CA ASP A 732 -4.00 51.33 26.40
C ASP A 732 -5.01 50.13 26.42
N GLY A 733 -4.91 49.25 27.43
CA GLY A 733 -5.99 48.42 27.93
C GLY A 733 -6.14 48.48 29.46
N PRO A 734 -7.14 47.79 30.05
CA PRO A 734 -7.30 47.63 31.49
C PRO A 734 -6.18 46.80 32.17
N GLY A 735 -4.92 46.96 31.74
CA GLY A 735 -3.75 46.13 32.05
C GLY A 735 -3.57 45.85 33.53
N ALA A 736 -3.46 44.58 33.89
CA ALA A 736 -3.24 44.13 35.26
C ALA A 736 -2.29 42.93 35.36
N LEU A 737 -1.46 42.91 36.40
CA LEU A 737 -0.63 41.75 36.77
C LEU A 737 -0.93 41.31 38.21
N THR A 738 -1.50 40.11 38.37
CA THR A 738 -1.65 39.43 39.65
C THR A 738 -0.53 38.40 39.81
N ALA A 739 0.49 38.69 40.63
CA ALA A 739 1.49 37.72 41.06
C ALA A 739 1.45 37.61 42.59
N VAL A 740 0.75 36.59 43.10
CA VAL A 740 0.55 36.38 44.54
C VAL A 740 1.06 35.00 44.92
N GLY A 741 2.32 34.93 45.33
CA GLY A 741 2.96 33.68 45.75
C GLY A 741 2.48 33.17 47.12
N GLU A 742 2.84 31.93 47.40
CA GLU A 742 2.52 31.23 48.65
C GLU A 742 3.74 31.09 49.57
N SER A 743 3.50 30.78 50.84
CA SER A 743 4.58 30.48 51.77
C SER A 743 5.32 29.21 51.33
N GLY A 744 6.60 29.34 50.97
CA GLY A 744 7.42 28.23 50.48
C GLY A 744 7.34 28.01 48.96
N ARG A 745 6.45 28.71 48.26
CA ARG A 745 6.34 28.72 46.79
C ARG A 745 6.28 30.18 46.29
N PRO A 746 7.38 30.95 46.42
CA PRO A 746 7.42 32.30 45.89
C PRO A 746 7.38 32.28 44.36
N ILE A 747 6.83 33.32 43.76
CA ILE A 747 6.95 33.56 42.32
C ILE A 747 8.31 34.21 42.07
N THR A 748 9.07 33.72 41.09
CA THR A 748 10.42 34.26 40.80
C THR A 748 10.44 34.87 39.41
N PHE A 749 10.79 36.15 39.32
CA PHE A 749 11.12 36.87 38.09
C PHE A 749 12.62 37.17 38.11
N THR A 750 13.38 36.63 37.16
CA THR A 750 14.85 36.67 37.19
C THR A 750 15.44 36.79 35.79
N GLY A 751 16.69 37.21 35.66
CA GLY A 751 17.40 37.15 34.38
C GLY A 751 17.85 35.72 34.08
N GLU A 752 17.81 35.32 32.80
CA GLU A 752 18.37 34.03 32.33
C GLU A 752 19.82 33.86 32.81
N GLN A 753 20.59 34.95 32.76
CA GLN A 753 21.88 35.02 33.45
C GLN A 753 21.77 35.87 34.72
N ARG A 754 22.47 35.41 35.76
CA ARG A 754 22.53 36.07 37.08
C ARG A 754 23.48 37.26 37.08
N THR A 755 23.26 38.19 36.16
CA THR A 755 24.03 39.42 35.96
C THR A 755 23.12 40.61 36.23
N ALA A 756 23.53 41.52 37.12
CA ALA A 756 22.74 42.72 37.39
C ALA A 756 22.52 43.53 36.10
N GLY A 757 21.26 43.85 35.78
CA GLY A 757 20.90 44.54 34.54
C GLY A 757 20.94 43.64 33.29
N PHE A 758 20.65 42.35 33.46
CA PHE A 758 20.58 41.43 32.31
C PHE A 758 19.35 41.72 31.44
N TRP A 759 18.23 42.04 32.09
CA TRP A 759 16.93 42.35 31.49
C TRP A 759 16.38 43.69 32.02
N ASP A 760 15.33 44.23 31.40
CA ASP A 760 14.91 45.62 31.64
C ASP A 760 14.11 45.83 32.92
N GLY A 761 13.49 44.77 33.45
CA GLY A 761 12.64 44.82 34.64
C GLY A 761 11.14 44.71 34.31
N ILE A 762 10.31 44.87 35.34
CA ILE A 762 8.84 44.93 35.23
C ILE A 762 8.41 46.40 35.35
N ALA A 763 7.69 46.89 34.36
CA ALA A 763 7.16 48.25 34.33
C ALA A 763 5.63 48.25 34.49
N PHE A 764 5.13 49.02 35.46
CA PHE A 764 3.73 49.43 35.55
C PHE A 764 3.62 50.87 35.07
N ARG A 765 2.89 51.08 33.98
CA ARG A 765 2.80 52.35 33.25
C ARG A 765 1.34 52.71 32.98
N GLY A 766 0.85 53.82 33.52
CA GLY A 766 -0.53 54.25 33.32
C GLY A 766 -1.63 53.37 33.96
N THR A 767 -1.28 52.33 34.74
CA THR A 767 -2.26 51.35 35.24
C THR A 767 -2.58 51.51 36.73
N ALA A 768 -3.84 51.83 37.05
CA ALA A 768 -4.34 52.00 38.42
C ALA A 768 -5.22 50.83 38.92
N ARG A 769 -4.96 49.60 38.45
CA ARG A 769 -5.74 48.40 38.80
C ARG A 769 -5.38 47.87 40.19
N ARG A 770 -6.40 47.46 40.97
CA ARG A 770 -6.19 46.83 42.30
C ARG A 770 -5.54 45.45 42.20
N GLU A 771 -5.65 44.85 41.02
CA GLU A 771 -5.08 43.55 40.65
C GLU A 771 -3.56 43.63 40.46
N ASN A 772 -2.97 44.82 40.28
CA ASN A 772 -1.51 45.01 40.23
C ASN A 772 -0.88 44.63 41.58
N GLN A 773 -0.41 43.39 41.67
CA GLN A 773 0.02 42.76 42.90
C GLN A 773 1.32 42.00 42.66
N LEU A 774 2.34 42.30 43.47
CA LEU A 774 3.57 41.53 43.59
C LEU A 774 3.71 41.09 45.05
N HIS A 775 3.08 39.99 45.42
CA HIS A 775 3.09 39.46 46.79
C HIS A 775 3.90 38.18 46.89
N ARG A 776 4.78 38.06 47.87
CA ARG A 776 5.71 36.90 48.02
C ARG A 776 6.46 36.57 46.73
N CYS A 777 6.87 37.60 46.02
CA CYS A 777 7.65 37.49 44.79
C CYS A 777 9.14 37.70 45.06
N VAL A 778 10.00 37.13 44.22
CA VAL A 778 11.42 37.46 44.11
C VAL A 778 11.63 38.09 42.74
N VAL A 779 12.07 39.35 42.68
CA VAL A 779 12.44 40.02 41.42
C VAL A 779 13.93 40.35 41.48
N GLU A 780 14.71 39.81 40.54
CA GLU A 780 16.17 39.96 40.57
C GLU A 780 16.85 40.08 39.21
N TYR A 781 18.06 40.65 39.22
CA TYR A 781 18.94 40.84 38.05
C TYR A 781 18.41 41.73 36.92
N GLY A 782 17.35 42.51 37.16
CA GLY A 782 16.76 43.44 36.20
C GLY A 782 17.32 44.87 36.29
N GLY A 783 16.73 45.77 35.51
CA GLY A 783 17.04 47.19 35.46
C GLY A 783 18.16 47.56 34.48
N ARG A 784 18.26 46.89 33.33
CA ARG A 784 19.28 47.17 32.31
C ARG A 784 19.25 48.62 31.80
N ASP A 785 18.12 49.04 31.24
CA ASP A 785 17.94 50.34 30.57
C ASP A 785 16.84 51.19 31.23
N ASP A 786 16.93 52.51 31.06
CA ASP A 786 15.91 53.45 31.53
C ASP A 786 14.64 53.36 30.67
N TRP A 787 13.49 53.18 31.33
CA TRP A 787 12.19 53.25 30.68
C TRP A 787 11.87 54.70 30.31
N ILE A 788 11.32 54.94 29.12
CA ILE A 788 10.97 56.29 28.68
C ILE A 788 9.94 56.89 29.64
N PHE A 789 10.20 58.11 30.13
CA PHE A 789 9.40 58.83 31.15
C PHE A 789 9.43 58.25 32.58
N ALA A 790 10.16 57.16 32.81
CA ALA A 790 10.33 56.61 34.16
C ALA A 790 11.32 57.44 35.00
N PRO A 791 11.20 57.36 36.34
CA PRO A 791 12.14 58.00 37.28
C PRO A 791 13.53 57.34 37.31
N GLY A 792 13.74 56.22 36.60
CA GLY A 792 15.00 55.48 36.45
C GLY A 792 14.77 54.00 36.13
N HIS A 793 15.84 53.26 35.90
CA HIS A 793 15.85 51.81 35.70
C HIS A 793 15.87 51.01 37.02
N GLY A 794 15.25 49.83 37.03
CA GLY A 794 15.22 48.96 38.20
C GLY A 794 14.52 47.63 37.97
N ASN A 795 14.56 46.75 38.98
CA ASN A 795 13.86 45.46 38.94
C ASN A 795 12.34 45.65 38.72
N VAL A 796 11.75 46.64 39.40
CA VAL A 796 10.35 47.04 39.24
C VAL A 796 10.26 48.57 39.15
N VAL A 797 9.53 49.07 38.16
CA VAL A 797 9.33 50.50 37.90
C VAL A 797 7.83 50.79 37.86
N VAL A 798 7.37 51.81 38.60
CA VAL A 798 5.95 52.19 38.69
C VAL A 798 5.81 53.68 38.36
N PHE A 799 5.18 54.01 37.24
CA PHE A 799 5.14 55.39 36.75
C PHE A 799 3.85 55.74 35.99
N GLU A 800 3.69 57.02 35.64
CA GLU A 800 2.51 57.57 34.95
C GLU A 800 1.20 57.29 35.71
N GLY A 801 1.11 57.67 36.99
CA GLY A 801 -0.10 57.49 37.79
C GLY A 801 -0.46 56.04 38.15
N SER A 802 0.47 55.09 38.02
CA SER A 802 0.22 53.67 38.25
C SER A 802 0.04 53.31 39.74
N THR A 803 -0.63 52.19 40.01
CA THR A 803 -0.77 51.63 41.35
C THR A 803 -0.19 50.22 41.44
N LEU A 804 0.55 49.93 42.52
CA LEU A 804 1.09 48.60 42.82
C LEU A 804 0.91 48.23 44.31
N SER A 805 0.47 47.01 44.57
CA SER A 805 0.51 46.39 45.91
C SER A 805 1.71 45.44 46.01
N LEU A 806 2.73 45.83 46.76
CA LEU A 806 3.98 45.09 46.92
C LEU A 806 4.07 44.56 48.36
N GLN A 807 3.99 43.25 48.57
CA GLN A 807 3.94 42.68 49.93
C GLN A 807 4.78 41.44 50.12
N ASN A 808 5.58 41.38 51.19
CA ASN A 808 6.41 40.22 51.53
C ASN A 808 7.31 39.74 50.37
N SER A 809 7.73 40.65 49.50
CA SER A 809 8.51 40.37 48.30
C SER A 809 9.97 40.79 48.46
N THR A 810 10.87 40.17 47.69
CA THR A 810 12.31 40.46 47.67
C THR A 810 12.71 41.03 46.32
N LEU A 811 13.35 42.22 46.31
CA LEU A 811 13.82 42.88 45.11
C LEU A 811 15.33 43.10 45.25
N ARG A 812 16.13 42.34 44.50
CA ARG A 812 17.59 42.27 44.73
C ARG A 812 18.43 42.17 43.46
N ASN A 813 19.72 42.41 43.59
CA ASN A 813 20.70 42.22 42.51
C ASN A 813 20.40 42.98 41.20
N GLY A 814 19.60 44.05 41.23
CA GLY A 814 19.36 44.90 40.05
C GLY A 814 20.52 45.86 39.81
N SER A 815 20.79 46.25 38.57
CA SER A 815 21.81 47.27 38.24
C SER A 815 21.39 48.67 38.68
N GLY A 816 20.08 48.95 38.67
CA GLY A 816 19.48 50.20 39.15
C GLY A 816 18.83 50.07 40.51
N TYR A 817 17.59 50.54 40.62
CA TYR A 817 16.79 50.44 41.85
C TYR A 817 16.15 49.05 42.01
N GLY A 818 15.93 48.64 43.26
CA GLY A 818 15.03 47.51 43.53
C GLY A 818 13.58 47.86 43.16
N LEU A 819 13.14 49.06 43.54
CA LEU A 819 11.85 49.65 43.17
C LEU A 819 12.08 51.13 42.86
N ALA A 820 11.56 51.61 41.72
CA ALA A 820 11.53 53.02 41.35
C ALA A 820 10.08 53.48 41.13
N VAL A 821 9.67 54.58 41.74
CA VAL A 821 8.28 55.07 41.73
C VAL A 821 8.25 56.55 41.31
N SER A 822 7.37 56.93 40.39
CA SER A 822 7.15 58.34 40.05
C SER A 822 6.27 59.03 41.10
N GLY A 823 6.45 60.33 41.31
CA GLY A 823 5.74 61.05 42.39
C GLY A 823 4.21 61.12 42.25
N ASP A 824 3.66 60.82 41.07
CA ASP A 824 2.23 60.72 40.77
C ASP A 824 1.68 59.29 40.89
N SER A 825 2.54 58.28 41.08
CA SER A 825 2.16 56.87 41.25
C SER A 825 1.99 56.49 42.74
N THR A 826 1.25 55.40 43.02
CA THR A 826 0.98 54.94 44.39
C THR A 826 1.38 53.49 44.61
N VAL A 827 2.31 53.23 45.54
CA VAL A 827 2.70 51.87 45.94
C VAL A 827 2.33 51.60 47.40
N SER A 828 1.53 50.55 47.63
CA SER A 828 1.29 49.99 48.97
C SER A 828 2.36 48.95 49.27
N SER A 829 3.28 49.25 50.18
CA SER A 829 4.47 48.42 50.47
C SER A 829 4.51 47.95 51.92
N SER A 830 4.59 46.63 52.17
CA SER A 830 4.79 46.08 53.51
C SER A 830 5.56 44.75 53.51
N GLY A 831 6.43 44.54 54.51
CA GLY A 831 7.17 43.27 54.67
C GLY A 831 8.20 42.95 53.57
N ASN A 832 8.56 43.92 52.72
CA ASN A 832 9.46 43.71 51.58
C ASN A 832 10.95 43.80 51.96
N THR A 833 11.80 43.11 51.20
CA THR A 833 13.27 43.14 51.36
C THR A 833 13.93 43.70 50.09
N PHE A 834 14.80 44.69 50.25
CA PHE A 834 15.61 45.25 49.17
C PHE A 834 17.10 45.04 49.48
N SER A 835 17.86 44.43 48.58
CA SER A 835 19.28 44.11 48.85
C SER A 835 20.12 44.06 47.59
N ALA A 836 21.38 44.49 47.67
CA ALA A 836 22.36 44.38 46.57
C ALA A 836 21.91 44.99 45.22
N ASN A 837 21.10 46.07 45.25
CA ASN A 837 20.73 46.83 44.05
C ASN A 837 21.71 48.01 43.86
N GLY A 838 22.12 48.30 42.63
CA GLY A 838 23.15 49.30 42.33
C GLY A 838 22.82 50.73 42.76
N ALA A 839 21.53 51.10 42.80
CA ALA A 839 21.05 52.41 43.25
C ALA A 839 20.19 52.38 44.53
N GLY A 840 20.02 51.21 45.17
CA GLY A 840 19.18 51.07 46.38
C GLY A 840 17.67 50.98 46.08
N ALA A 841 16.84 51.71 46.83
CA ALA A 841 15.39 51.89 46.56
C ALA A 841 15.06 53.39 46.59
N GLN A 842 14.26 53.88 45.63
CA GLN A 842 13.86 55.28 45.54
C GLN A 842 12.35 55.42 45.76
N ASN A 843 11.96 56.36 46.62
CA ASN A 843 10.57 56.80 46.83
C ASN A 843 10.33 58.11 46.11
#